data_AF-A0A4R2GFU7-F1
#
_entry.id   AF-A0A4R2GFU7-F1
#
_cell.length_a   1.000
_cell.length_b   1.000
_cell.length_c   1.000
_cell.angle_alpha   90.00
_cell.angle_beta   90.00
_cell.angle_gamma   90.00
#
_symmetry.space_group_name_H-M   'P 1'
#
loop_
_entity.id
_entity.type
_entity.pdbx_description
1 polymer ?
#
loop_
_entity_poly.entity_id
_entity_poly.type
_entity_poly.pdbx_seq_one_letter_code
_entity_poly.pdbx_strand_id
1 'polypeptide(L)'
;MQDKSLTFKKIFAAIGSVLLLFIILIFATRYNPIIEFDNNELEAVIRKKINRPEGLIYRTSLLSIIELDASNSNLKNLRGVEHLRRLTNLNLEYNSVSDLSQLSQLRMLTALNLRNNEISCLVTIGFEELKDLNLRRLELGNSPNTSGKLNANAITDISVLASFTSLERLGLNNNLISDIAPLRQLTNLKHLNLRENNVKSISALEFLSNLESLNLHSNINIETLEPLSNITNLKTLILRNVPVGNDIRYLRKLTNLTRLNIRNCNISETTVLAELMSQGALQDDWDKGIKASLDIRDNVMPEMDFDPYAPIRRYWNTIFYARRGVLPMAVSSLEPPEFSHKGGFFSEEFNLILSHPDPEVSIYYTLDGSIPDPNNLDGTTYKYRNSYPWYPWHSFGEIKTEKFITNKYSNPIKILDRSNNSDKITQISSTIHHDPKVFPGYIPETPTKKSIVIRAVAISNHQIPSKIATHTYFINNKKESDLLTISISAQESDLFDYHYGIYVAGIDYSNWRKENLPGNRWMWHGNYHRRGNSWEIPANIEFFDPIHEIAVINQYAGLRIHGGSSRAAPLKSFRLYSDIEYYKTEGFNYQFFEGVKDCNFKRLILRNSGYDRIWFKDAAIQKIISSLNFDTQGSRPSKLYINGEYWGIINIRERYDKYYLSRTYNIDPEKIDLLTGNATVKEGSANHYLDMIDFIKNNDLSISKNYNEVKNLMDLDNYRDYIIANIYIQNIDWPQSNIDYWRVNKVSDSIPSNNYSDGRWRWMVFDTDNGFGVYSLGILSDSVSYTHNTLAYATRPNNWSTLISKNLLNNPDFRTDFIIRFTDLLNSVFTPKFVSETILEMKSLYEPEIQDHIKRWNAPNDIDAWNENIDMLIKFANERPSFQRAHIMEHFDIEKEINVNINVCCSKKGFISINTIDIHPSTPGISENPYPWNGVYFSEIPITITAIPEPGYKFHKWKEIDSNQRELKITPNDDIELTAIFIRAEN
;
A
#
# COMPACT_ATOMS: atom_id res chain seq x y z
N MET A 1 58.14 25.93 74.55
CA MET A 1 58.45 26.46 73.20
C MET A 1 58.09 25.48 72.06
N GLN A 2 57.12 24.57 72.24
CA GLN A 2 56.74 23.57 71.22
C GLN A 2 55.35 23.81 70.59
N ASP A 3 54.52 24.69 71.16
CA ASP A 3 53.10 24.81 70.76
C ASP A 3 52.82 25.88 69.69
N LYS A 4 53.73 26.84 69.47
CA LYS A 4 53.58 27.86 68.40
C LYS A 4 53.97 27.34 66.99
N SER A 5 54.68 26.21 66.92
CA SER A 5 55.16 25.61 65.66
C SER A 5 54.06 24.87 64.90
N LEU A 6 53.13 24.23 65.60
CA LEU A 6 52.08 23.42 64.99
C LEU A 6 50.98 24.29 64.35
N THR A 7 50.63 25.41 64.97
CA THR A 7 49.62 26.35 64.46
C THR A 7 50.12 27.11 63.23
N PHE A 8 51.39 27.53 63.20
CA PHE A 8 51.99 28.18 62.03
C PHE A 8 52.12 27.22 60.83
N LYS A 9 52.47 25.95 61.04
CA LYS A 9 52.52 24.94 59.96
C LYS A 9 51.14 24.63 59.38
N LYS A 10 50.08 24.61 60.19
CA LYS A 10 48.70 24.41 59.70
C LYS A 10 48.18 25.61 58.90
N ILE A 11 48.52 26.84 59.30
CA ILE A 11 48.13 28.06 58.56
C ILE A 11 48.91 28.18 57.24
N PHE A 12 50.22 27.90 57.22
CA PHE A 12 51.00 27.88 55.96
C PHE A 12 50.59 26.75 55.03
N ALA A 13 50.25 25.57 55.55
CA ALA A 13 49.69 24.48 54.74
C ALA A 13 48.31 24.86 54.17
N ALA A 14 47.45 25.53 54.95
CA ALA A 14 46.15 26.00 54.47
C ALA A 14 46.28 27.11 53.41
N ILE A 15 47.15 28.11 53.61
CA ILE A 15 47.42 29.17 52.63
C ILE A 15 48.08 28.60 51.38
N GLY A 16 49.06 27.69 51.52
CA GLY A 16 49.69 27.00 50.41
C GLY A 16 48.71 26.13 49.62
N SER A 17 47.76 25.48 50.28
CA SER A 17 46.70 24.70 49.63
C SER A 17 45.71 25.59 48.88
N VAL A 18 45.33 26.74 49.44
CA VAL A 18 44.47 27.73 48.77
C VAL A 18 45.19 28.37 47.59
N LEU A 19 46.47 28.72 47.73
CA LEU A 19 47.28 29.28 46.63
C LEU A 19 47.50 28.25 45.52
N LEU A 20 47.72 26.98 45.87
CA LEU A 20 47.85 25.89 44.90
C LEU A 20 46.51 25.61 44.20
N LEU A 21 45.39 25.63 44.91
CA LEU A 21 44.05 25.57 44.33
C LEU A 21 43.78 26.77 43.40
N PHE A 22 44.21 27.98 43.78
CA PHE A 22 44.07 29.18 42.95
C PHE A 22 44.96 29.12 41.70
N ILE A 23 46.19 28.63 41.83
CA ILE A 23 47.11 28.40 40.71
C ILE A 23 46.57 27.27 39.80
N ILE A 24 46.02 26.19 40.35
CA ILE A 24 45.36 25.11 39.59
C ILE A 24 44.10 25.65 38.89
N LEU A 25 43.29 26.51 39.54
CA LEU A 25 42.13 27.15 38.91
C LEU A 25 42.54 28.09 37.77
N ILE A 26 43.61 28.88 37.97
CA ILE A 26 44.18 29.76 36.95
C ILE A 26 44.77 28.93 35.80
N PHE A 27 45.48 27.84 36.07
CA PHE A 27 46.02 26.95 35.03
C PHE A 27 44.91 26.18 34.29
N ALA A 28 43.87 25.73 34.98
CA ALA A 28 42.71 25.04 34.39
C ALA A 28 41.88 25.98 33.49
N THR A 29 41.67 27.23 33.91
CA THR A 29 40.99 28.26 33.09
C THR A 29 41.85 28.75 31.92
N ARG A 30 43.19 28.73 32.03
CA ARG A 30 44.10 29.04 30.90
C ARG A 30 44.15 27.94 29.84
N TYR A 31 44.01 26.66 30.22
CA TYR A 31 44.02 25.52 29.30
C TYR A 31 42.65 25.22 28.67
N ASN A 32 41.55 25.59 29.35
CA ASN A 32 40.20 25.38 28.87
C ASN A 32 39.35 26.65 29.09
N PRO A 33 39.53 27.69 28.26
CA PRO A 33 38.84 28.96 28.45
C PRO A 33 37.32 28.81 28.29
N ILE A 34 36.59 29.62 29.05
CA ILE A 34 35.15 29.80 28.90
C ILE A 34 34.91 30.58 27.61
N ILE A 35 33.94 30.14 26.83
CA ILE A 35 33.48 30.80 25.61
C ILE A 35 32.11 31.40 25.89
N GLU A 36 31.99 32.69 25.66
CA GLU A 36 30.72 33.44 25.76
C GLU A 36 30.24 33.71 24.34
N PHE A 37 28.95 33.49 24.09
CA PHE A 37 28.32 33.80 22.81
C PHE A 37 27.47 35.05 22.98
N ASP A 38 27.78 36.09 22.24
CA ASP A 38 27.02 37.34 22.27
C ASP A 38 25.61 37.19 21.66
N ASN A 39 25.36 36.08 20.95
CA ASN A 39 24.11 35.77 20.28
C ASN A 39 23.38 34.61 20.99
N ASN A 40 22.24 34.92 21.61
CA ASN A 40 21.45 33.96 22.37
C ASN A 40 20.92 32.81 21.50
N GLU A 41 20.59 33.08 20.23
CA GLU A 41 20.06 32.07 19.31
C GLU A 41 21.13 31.03 18.92
N LEU A 42 22.34 31.47 18.57
CA LEU A 42 23.49 30.62 18.25
C LEU A 42 23.95 29.86 19.49
N GLU A 43 23.99 30.52 20.65
CA GLU A 43 24.29 29.85 21.91
C GLU A 43 23.29 28.73 22.19
N ALA A 44 21.99 28.97 22.01
CA ALA A 44 20.94 27.97 22.22
C ALA A 44 21.13 26.75 21.30
N VAL A 45 21.46 26.98 20.02
CA VAL A 45 21.78 25.90 19.08
C VAL A 45 23.00 25.09 19.53
N ILE A 46 24.06 25.77 19.98
CA ILE A 46 25.29 25.13 20.46
C ILE A 46 25.04 24.34 21.75
N ARG A 47 24.32 24.92 22.71
CA ARG A 47 23.92 24.26 23.97
C ARG A 47 23.13 23.00 23.71
N LYS A 48 22.18 23.04 22.77
CA LYS A 48 21.44 21.85 22.32
C LYS A 48 22.38 20.82 21.72
N LYS A 49 23.34 21.23 20.87
CA LYS A 49 24.29 20.31 20.22
C LYS A 49 25.21 19.60 21.20
N ILE A 50 25.63 20.27 22.27
CA ILE A 50 26.52 19.69 23.31
C ILE A 50 25.74 19.09 24.50
N ASN A 51 24.41 19.03 24.43
CA ASN A 51 23.51 18.57 25.49
C ASN A 51 23.76 19.28 26.84
N ARG A 52 23.86 20.61 26.80
CA ARG A 52 24.15 21.43 27.98
C ARG A 52 23.25 22.68 28.03
N PRO A 53 22.03 22.56 28.58
CA PRO A 53 21.06 23.66 28.59
C PRO A 53 21.52 24.86 29.44
N GLU A 54 22.32 24.64 30.49
CA GLU A 54 22.74 25.69 31.42
C GLU A 54 24.24 25.59 31.80
N GLY A 55 24.77 26.68 32.38
CA GLY A 55 26.14 26.77 32.88
C GLY A 55 27.18 27.15 31.82
N LEU A 56 28.45 27.24 32.23
CA LEU A 56 29.56 27.75 31.42
C LEU A 56 29.89 26.84 30.23
N ILE A 57 30.07 27.40 29.03
CA ILE A 57 30.54 26.64 27.86
C ILE A 57 32.06 26.74 27.82
N TYR A 58 32.74 25.59 27.77
CA TYR A 58 34.20 25.55 27.70
C TYR A 58 34.66 25.25 26.28
N ARG A 59 35.84 25.76 25.90
CA ARG A 59 36.43 25.51 24.59
C ARG A 59 36.53 24.03 24.22
N THR A 60 36.90 23.17 25.18
CA THR A 60 36.95 21.71 24.93
C THR A 60 35.59 21.12 24.58
N SER A 61 34.50 21.66 25.12
CA SER A 61 33.13 21.24 24.81
C SER A 61 32.75 21.53 23.35
N LEU A 62 33.41 22.49 22.70
CA LEU A 62 33.17 22.84 21.30
C LEU A 62 33.99 21.99 20.30
N LEU A 63 35.07 21.33 20.74
CA LEU A 63 35.93 20.51 19.88
C LEU A 63 35.24 19.23 19.37
N SER A 64 34.13 18.82 19.97
CA SER A 64 33.30 17.71 19.50
C SER A 64 32.37 18.11 18.34
N ILE A 65 32.17 19.41 18.11
CA ILE A 65 31.26 19.91 17.08
C ILE A 65 31.98 19.89 15.73
N ILE A 66 31.77 18.80 15.00
CA ILE A 66 32.25 18.61 13.62
C ILE A 66 31.20 19.05 12.60
N GLU A 67 29.92 18.94 12.96
CA GLU A 67 28.78 19.35 12.15
C GLU A 67 27.76 20.09 13.02
N LEU A 68 27.25 21.22 12.53
CA LEU A 68 26.25 22.03 13.20
C LEU A 68 25.04 22.25 12.30
N ASP A 69 23.87 21.83 12.77
CA ASP A 69 22.59 22.18 12.18
C ASP A 69 21.97 23.32 12.98
N ALA A 70 21.97 24.50 12.36
CA ALA A 70 21.43 25.73 12.89
C ALA A 70 20.31 26.26 11.97
N SER A 71 19.65 25.35 11.25
CA SER A 71 18.52 25.72 10.40
C SER A 71 17.32 26.19 11.23
N ASN A 72 16.51 27.07 10.64
CA ASN A 72 15.27 27.61 11.23
C ASN A 72 15.45 28.11 12.68
N SER A 73 16.56 28.82 12.92
CA SER A 73 16.97 29.27 14.26
C SER A 73 16.93 30.79 14.40
N ASN A 74 16.34 31.49 13.42
CA ASN A 74 16.21 32.95 13.37
C ASN A 74 17.56 33.69 13.48
N LEU A 75 18.62 33.07 12.98
CA LEU A 75 19.98 33.61 13.04
C LEU A 75 20.16 34.77 12.05
N LYS A 76 20.68 35.88 12.55
CA LYS A 76 21.12 37.04 11.75
C LYS A 76 22.62 37.25 11.83
N ASN A 77 23.18 37.01 13.01
CA ASN A 77 24.59 37.22 13.34
C ASN A 77 25.22 35.88 13.72
N LEU A 78 26.43 35.62 13.24
CA LEU A 78 27.17 34.39 13.49
C LEU A 78 28.34 34.54 14.48
N ARG A 79 28.47 35.69 15.16
CA ARG A 79 29.55 35.94 16.12
C ARG A 79 29.60 34.86 17.21
N GLY A 80 30.79 34.29 17.38
CA GLY A 80 31.06 33.14 18.23
C GLY A 80 31.20 31.83 17.46
N VAL A 81 30.72 31.75 16.21
CA VAL A 81 30.89 30.56 15.36
C VAL A 81 32.37 30.27 15.09
N GLU A 82 33.24 31.28 15.07
CA GLU A 82 34.69 31.17 14.88
C GLU A 82 35.40 30.31 15.95
N HIS A 83 34.72 30.04 17.08
CA HIS A 83 35.22 29.14 18.11
C HIS A 83 35.07 27.66 17.74
N LEU A 84 34.22 27.32 16.75
CA LEU A 84 33.97 25.95 16.28
C LEU A 84 35.06 25.47 15.30
N ARG A 85 36.31 25.48 15.74
CA ARG A 85 37.49 25.30 14.85
C ARG A 85 37.59 23.94 14.14
N ARG A 86 36.82 22.93 14.58
CA ARG A 86 36.75 21.59 13.95
C ARG A 86 35.52 21.42 13.06
N LEU A 87 34.72 22.47 12.88
CA LEU A 87 33.52 22.44 12.08
C LEU A 87 33.87 22.20 10.61
N THR A 88 33.25 21.18 10.04
CA THR A 88 33.38 20.79 8.64
C THR A 88 32.11 21.06 7.84
N ASN A 89 30.94 20.92 8.49
CA ASN A 89 29.63 21.09 7.88
C ASN A 89 28.79 22.06 8.72
N LEU A 90 28.29 23.13 8.08
CA LEU A 90 27.42 24.12 8.70
C LEU A 90 26.12 24.28 7.90
N ASN A 91 24.98 24.00 8.54
CA ASN A 91 23.66 24.22 7.98
C ASN A 91 23.00 25.46 8.60
N LEU A 92 22.75 26.48 7.78
CA LEU A 92 22.11 27.74 8.14
C LEU A 92 20.77 27.95 7.40
N GLU A 93 20.16 26.90 6.85
CA GLU A 93 18.91 27.04 6.08
C GLU A 93 17.77 27.70 6.87
N TYR A 94 16.93 28.52 6.24
CA TYR A 94 15.80 29.23 6.88
C TYR A 94 16.23 30.18 8.02
N ASN A 95 17.18 31.06 7.74
CA ASN A 95 17.60 32.13 8.66
C ASN A 95 17.57 33.48 7.91
N SER A 96 18.17 34.53 8.47
CA SER A 96 18.31 35.84 7.81
C SER A 96 19.74 36.36 8.01
N VAL A 97 20.73 35.50 7.72
CA VAL A 97 22.14 35.80 7.99
C VAL A 97 22.62 36.95 7.11
N SER A 98 23.12 38.01 7.75
CA SER A 98 23.55 39.23 7.07
C SER A 98 25.07 39.42 6.99
N ASP A 99 25.85 38.61 7.70
CA ASP A 99 27.31 38.70 7.76
C ASP A 99 27.91 37.29 7.93
N LEU A 100 28.84 36.93 7.03
CA LEU A 100 29.54 35.65 7.02
C LEU A 100 31.04 35.79 7.36
N SER A 101 31.55 36.99 7.61
CA SER A 101 32.97 37.27 7.84
C SER A 101 33.60 36.35 8.90
N GLN A 102 32.84 36.01 9.94
CA GLN A 102 33.29 35.15 11.04
C GLN A 102 33.58 33.70 10.59
N LEU A 103 32.98 33.24 9.48
CA LEU A 103 33.25 31.91 8.91
C LEU A 103 34.65 31.79 8.29
N SER A 104 35.30 32.90 7.92
CA SER A 104 36.65 32.91 7.32
C SER A 104 37.71 32.23 8.19
N GLN A 105 37.47 32.13 9.50
CA GLN A 105 38.37 31.48 10.47
C GLN A 105 38.20 29.95 10.54
N LEU A 106 37.14 29.40 9.95
CA LEU A 106 36.81 27.98 9.99
C LEU A 106 37.54 27.20 8.90
N ARG A 107 38.87 27.07 9.03
CA ARG A 107 39.74 26.47 8.01
C ARG A 107 39.41 25.00 7.66
N MET A 108 38.64 24.30 8.49
CA MET A 108 38.16 22.93 8.23
C MET A 108 36.78 22.88 7.55
N LEU A 109 36.11 24.02 7.37
CA LEU A 109 34.78 24.07 6.79
C LEU A 109 34.85 23.68 5.30
N THR A 110 34.08 22.67 4.94
CA THR A 110 34.02 22.13 3.58
C THR A 110 32.59 22.12 3.02
N ALA A 111 31.56 22.19 3.86
CA ALA A 111 30.17 22.27 3.44
C ALA A 111 29.42 23.40 4.14
N LEU A 112 28.78 24.26 3.35
CA LEU A 112 27.98 25.39 3.82
C LEU A 112 26.61 25.40 3.13
N ASN A 113 25.53 25.37 3.92
CA ASN A 113 24.16 25.52 3.43
C ASN A 113 23.57 26.86 3.90
N LEU A 114 23.27 27.74 2.94
CA LEU A 114 22.71 29.08 3.09
C LEU A 114 21.38 29.21 2.32
N ARG A 115 20.69 28.10 2.08
CA ARG A 115 19.37 28.12 1.44
C ARG A 115 18.41 28.96 2.27
N ASN A 116 17.50 29.68 1.62
CA ASN A 116 16.48 30.47 2.32
C ASN A 116 17.07 31.38 3.43
N ASN A 117 17.95 32.34 3.07
CA ASN A 117 18.58 33.31 3.97
C ASN A 117 18.35 34.80 3.61
N GLU A 118 17.39 35.10 2.74
CA GLU A 118 17.14 36.48 2.23
C GLU A 118 18.33 37.10 1.49
N ILE A 119 19.23 36.27 0.97
CA ILE A 119 20.44 36.73 0.30
C ILE A 119 20.08 37.21 -1.10
N SER A 120 20.26 38.50 -1.36
CA SER A 120 20.16 39.09 -2.70
C SER A 120 21.52 39.39 -3.33
N CYS A 121 22.53 39.67 -2.51
CA CYS A 121 23.89 39.96 -2.95
C CYS A 121 24.91 39.23 -2.06
N LEU A 122 25.79 38.45 -2.68
CA LEU A 122 26.83 37.70 -1.95
C LEU A 122 27.92 38.62 -1.40
N VAL A 123 28.21 39.73 -2.08
CA VAL A 123 29.22 40.70 -1.63
C VAL A 123 28.78 41.36 -0.32
N THR A 124 27.51 41.75 -0.19
CA THR A 124 27.01 42.48 0.99
C THR A 124 27.04 41.67 2.27
N ILE A 125 27.04 40.34 2.18
CA ILE A 125 27.13 39.44 3.34
C ILE A 125 28.57 38.98 3.64
N GLY A 126 29.58 39.58 2.99
CA GLY A 126 30.99 39.25 3.21
C GLY A 126 31.42 37.90 2.64
N PHE A 127 30.73 37.37 1.62
CA PHE A 127 31.05 36.05 1.07
C PHE A 127 32.46 35.96 0.47
N GLU A 128 33.01 37.08 -0.01
CA GLU A 128 34.37 37.15 -0.58
C GLU A 128 35.48 36.84 0.44
N GLU A 129 35.21 37.02 1.72
CA GLU A 129 36.14 36.70 2.81
C GLU A 129 36.34 35.18 2.98
N LEU A 130 35.43 34.38 2.41
CA LEU A 130 35.45 32.93 2.49
C LEU A 130 36.32 32.28 1.41
N LYS A 131 36.91 33.05 0.49
CA LYS A 131 37.64 32.54 -0.68
C LYS A 131 38.80 31.58 -0.34
N ASP A 132 39.40 31.73 0.85
CA ASP A 132 40.51 30.89 1.31
C ASP A 132 40.04 29.60 2.00
N LEU A 133 38.72 29.38 2.11
CA LEU A 133 38.14 28.14 2.63
C LEU A 133 38.08 27.08 1.53
N ASN A 134 38.33 25.83 1.92
CA ASN A 134 38.26 24.70 1.00
C ASN A 134 36.83 24.13 0.88
N LEU A 135 35.88 24.99 0.52
CA LEU A 135 34.48 24.60 0.36
C LEU A 135 34.35 23.63 -0.82
N ARG A 136 33.84 22.43 -0.53
CA ARG A 136 33.50 21.38 -1.51
C ARG A 136 32.01 21.35 -1.81
N ARG A 137 31.16 21.77 -0.87
CA ARG A 137 29.69 21.85 -1.06
C ARG A 137 29.15 23.20 -0.62
N LEU A 138 28.40 23.84 -1.51
CA LEU A 138 27.73 25.11 -1.26
C LEU A 138 26.29 25.07 -1.76
N GLU A 139 25.34 25.40 -0.89
CA GLU A 139 23.91 25.46 -1.23
C GLU A 139 23.39 26.87 -0.96
N LEU A 140 22.98 27.58 -2.02
CA LEU A 140 22.51 28.97 -2.03
C LEU A 140 21.09 29.11 -2.65
N GLY A 141 20.46 27.97 -2.99
CA GLY A 141 19.13 27.95 -3.60
C GLY A 141 17.97 28.14 -2.62
N ASN A 142 16.73 27.98 -3.10
CA ASN A 142 15.54 27.96 -2.24
C ASN A 142 14.80 26.62 -2.31
N SER A 143 14.15 26.22 -1.21
CA SER A 143 13.41 24.95 -1.15
C SER A 143 12.10 24.96 -1.96
N PRO A 144 11.75 23.85 -2.67
CA PRO A 144 10.58 23.78 -3.53
C PRO A 144 9.26 23.83 -2.73
N ASN A 145 8.22 24.46 -3.28
CA ASN A 145 6.87 24.68 -2.70
C ASN A 145 6.67 25.84 -1.71
N THR A 146 7.56 26.84 -1.68
CA THR A 146 7.39 28.06 -0.86
C THR A 146 6.61 29.16 -1.59
N SER A 147 5.43 28.85 -2.12
CA SER A 147 4.48 29.89 -2.55
C SER A 147 4.00 30.67 -1.31
N GLY A 148 4.76 31.68 -0.90
CA GLY A 148 4.59 32.41 0.35
C GLY A 148 5.93 32.60 1.08
N LYS A 149 6.56 33.75 0.83
CA LYS A 149 7.92 34.15 1.21
C LYS A 149 8.19 34.11 2.71
N LEU A 150 8.91 33.11 3.19
CA LEU A 150 9.78 33.27 4.35
C LEU A 150 11.22 32.97 3.92
N ASN A 151 12.07 33.97 4.10
CA ASN A 151 13.51 33.94 3.95
C ASN A 151 14.08 33.56 2.56
N ALA A 152 13.34 33.64 1.46
CA ALA A 152 13.87 33.22 0.15
C ALA A 152 15.07 34.09 -0.32
N ASN A 153 16.13 33.44 -0.82
CA ASN A 153 17.23 34.10 -1.53
C ASN A 153 16.74 34.65 -2.88
N ALA A 154 17.37 35.73 -3.35
CA ALA A 154 17.07 36.41 -4.60
C ALA A 154 18.37 36.81 -5.31
N ILE A 155 19.33 35.90 -5.38
CA ILE A 155 20.67 36.15 -5.93
C ILE A 155 20.60 36.39 -7.44
N THR A 156 21.24 37.46 -7.91
CA THR A 156 21.39 37.76 -9.35
C THR A 156 22.83 37.65 -9.84
N ASP A 157 23.80 38.06 -9.01
CA ASP A 157 25.23 38.06 -9.34
C ASP A 157 25.98 36.99 -8.51
N ILE A 158 26.72 36.14 -9.23
CA ILE A 158 27.54 35.06 -8.68
C ILE A 158 29.03 35.20 -9.03
N SER A 159 29.46 36.39 -9.45
CA SER A 159 30.85 36.71 -9.81
C SER A 159 31.87 36.26 -8.77
N VAL A 160 31.56 36.46 -7.49
CA VAL A 160 32.41 36.04 -6.36
C VAL A 160 32.68 34.53 -6.30
N LEU A 161 31.80 33.71 -6.88
CA LEU A 161 31.97 32.25 -6.87
C LEU A 161 33.17 31.80 -7.72
N ALA A 162 33.67 32.62 -8.66
CA ALA A 162 34.80 32.26 -9.52
C ALA A 162 36.09 31.90 -8.75
N SER A 163 36.22 32.38 -7.51
CA SER A 163 37.38 32.09 -6.65
C SER A 163 37.29 30.73 -5.92
N PHE A 164 36.12 30.10 -5.86
CA PHE A 164 35.86 28.88 -5.07
C PHE A 164 36.10 27.60 -5.87
N THR A 165 37.28 27.50 -6.48
CA THR A 165 37.65 26.44 -7.44
C THR A 165 37.64 25.02 -6.86
N SER A 166 37.61 24.86 -5.53
CA SER A 166 37.49 23.58 -4.83
C SER A 166 36.08 22.98 -4.82
N LEU A 167 35.05 23.72 -5.26
CA LEU A 167 33.67 23.26 -5.20
C LEU A 167 33.43 22.01 -6.06
N GLU A 168 32.87 20.98 -5.45
CA GLU A 168 32.41 19.74 -6.12
C GLU A 168 30.87 19.73 -6.28
N ARG A 169 30.14 20.45 -5.41
CA ARG A 169 28.68 20.55 -5.44
C ARG A 169 28.21 21.98 -5.19
N LEU A 170 27.38 22.48 -6.10
CA LEU A 170 26.82 23.83 -6.05
C LEU A 170 25.31 23.83 -6.33
N GLY A 171 24.52 24.29 -5.35
CA GLY A 171 23.08 24.50 -5.48
C GLY A 171 22.73 25.98 -5.58
N LEU A 172 22.13 26.39 -6.68
CA LEU A 172 21.72 27.78 -6.98
C LEU A 172 20.24 27.89 -7.38
N ASN A 173 19.46 26.83 -7.16
CA ASN A 173 18.09 26.74 -7.66
C ASN A 173 17.13 27.79 -7.07
N ASN A 174 16.10 28.19 -7.81
CA ASN A 174 15.08 29.16 -7.40
C ASN A 174 15.67 30.55 -7.07
N ASN A 175 16.56 31.08 -7.89
CA ASN A 175 17.12 32.44 -7.76
C ASN A 175 16.79 33.26 -9.02
N LEU A 176 17.45 34.42 -9.20
CA LEU A 176 17.26 35.33 -10.33
C LEU A 176 18.52 35.41 -11.23
N ILE A 177 19.31 34.35 -11.27
CA ILE A 177 20.60 34.31 -11.98
C ILE A 177 20.35 34.21 -13.48
N SER A 178 21.06 35.02 -14.27
CA SER A 178 21.00 34.99 -15.73
C SER A 178 22.35 34.79 -16.41
N ASP A 179 23.43 35.28 -15.80
CA ASP A 179 24.80 35.06 -16.23
C ASP A 179 25.49 34.02 -15.33
N ILE A 180 26.01 32.97 -15.96
CA ILE A 180 26.78 31.91 -15.29
C ILE A 180 28.24 31.84 -15.75
N ALA A 181 28.74 32.83 -16.51
CA ALA A 181 30.14 32.93 -16.91
C ALA A 181 31.16 32.74 -15.76
N PRO A 182 30.91 33.21 -14.52
CA PRO A 182 31.81 32.96 -13.39
C PRO A 182 32.06 31.48 -13.07
N LEU A 183 31.11 30.59 -13.42
CA LEU A 183 31.23 29.15 -13.12
C LEU A 183 32.33 28.45 -13.93
N ARG A 184 32.83 29.05 -15.03
CA ARG A 184 33.85 28.43 -15.91
C ARG A 184 35.13 28.01 -15.18
N GLN A 185 35.43 28.64 -14.04
CA GLN A 185 36.63 28.34 -13.23
C GLN A 185 36.44 27.14 -12.29
N LEU A 186 35.20 26.67 -12.10
CA LEU A 186 34.85 25.66 -11.11
C LEU A 186 34.97 24.23 -11.66
N THR A 187 36.11 23.91 -12.25
CA THR A 187 36.36 22.68 -13.00
C THR A 187 36.26 21.38 -12.18
N ASN A 188 36.26 21.49 -10.85
CA ASN A 188 36.03 20.35 -9.93
C ASN A 188 34.54 20.02 -9.70
N LEU A 189 33.61 20.82 -10.24
CA LEU A 189 32.17 20.60 -10.05
C LEU A 189 31.73 19.26 -10.64
N LYS A 190 31.08 18.46 -9.79
CA LYS A 190 30.39 17.20 -10.13
C LYS A 190 28.88 17.36 -10.12
N HIS A 191 28.35 18.28 -9.31
CA HIS A 191 26.91 18.49 -9.19
C HIS A 191 26.56 19.98 -9.25
N LEU A 192 25.72 20.36 -10.21
CA LEU A 192 25.25 21.73 -10.38
C LEU A 192 23.72 21.77 -10.51
N ASN A 193 23.09 22.59 -9.68
CA ASN A 193 21.64 22.78 -9.71
C ASN A 193 21.29 24.26 -9.93
N LEU A 194 20.82 24.57 -11.14
CA LEU A 194 20.42 25.90 -11.62
C LEU A 194 18.91 25.98 -11.88
N ARG A 195 18.13 24.99 -11.42
CA ARG A 195 16.66 24.96 -11.57
C ARG A 195 16.01 26.31 -11.24
N GLU A 196 15.01 26.72 -12.02
CA GLU A 196 14.18 27.92 -11.78
C GLU A 196 15.05 29.17 -11.56
N ASN A 197 15.81 29.50 -12.60
CA ASN A 197 16.55 30.74 -12.74
C ASN A 197 16.18 31.38 -14.09
N ASN A 198 16.93 32.38 -14.53
CA ASN A 198 16.76 33.05 -15.82
C ASN A 198 18.00 32.90 -16.71
N VAL A 199 18.68 31.74 -16.64
CA VAL A 199 19.90 31.47 -17.41
C VAL A 199 19.58 31.46 -18.91
N LYS A 200 20.39 32.17 -19.69
CA LYS A 200 20.27 32.24 -21.16
C LYS A 200 21.40 31.49 -21.86
N SER A 201 22.64 31.88 -21.57
CA SER A 201 23.82 31.21 -22.11
C SER A 201 24.36 30.20 -21.11
N ILE A 202 24.69 29.01 -21.61
CA ILE A 202 25.34 27.94 -20.83
C ILE A 202 26.78 27.68 -21.29
N SER A 203 27.41 28.59 -22.04
CA SER A 203 28.79 28.41 -22.55
C SER A 203 29.80 28.10 -21.46
N ALA A 204 29.64 28.67 -20.25
CA ALA A 204 30.49 28.39 -19.11
C ALA A 204 30.58 26.89 -18.72
N LEU A 205 29.57 26.09 -19.07
CA LEU A 205 29.52 24.67 -18.74
C LEU A 205 30.49 23.82 -19.57
N GLU A 206 30.96 24.31 -20.73
CA GLU A 206 31.88 23.56 -21.60
C GLU A 206 33.22 23.24 -20.91
N PHE A 207 33.60 24.01 -19.89
CA PHE A 207 34.81 23.84 -19.10
C PHE A 207 34.64 22.87 -17.92
N LEU A 208 33.41 22.41 -17.63
CA LEU A 208 33.08 21.61 -16.45
C LEU A 208 33.06 20.10 -16.76
N SER A 209 34.18 19.57 -17.27
CA SER A 209 34.27 18.18 -17.74
C SER A 209 34.04 17.10 -16.67
N ASN A 210 34.14 17.45 -15.38
CA ASN A 210 33.89 16.53 -14.25
C ASN A 210 32.41 16.46 -13.84
N LEU A 211 31.52 17.20 -14.50
CA LEU A 211 30.13 17.28 -14.10
C LEU A 211 29.39 15.95 -14.33
N GLU A 212 28.81 15.41 -13.26
CA GLU A 212 28.05 14.16 -13.25
C GLU A 212 26.54 14.39 -13.16
N SER A 213 26.10 15.52 -12.59
CA SER A 213 24.68 15.88 -12.48
C SER A 213 24.45 17.36 -12.76
N LEU A 214 23.54 17.63 -13.68
CA LEU A 214 23.12 18.98 -14.07
C LEU A 214 21.60 19.10 -14.04
N ASN A 215 21.11 20.15 -13.37
CA ASN A 215 19.68 20.49 -13.36
C ASN A 215 19.47 21.93 -13.84
N LEU A 216 18.82 22.08 -14.98
CA LEU A 216 18.48 23.35 -15.64
C LEU A 216 16.96 23.57 -15.71
N HIS A 217 16.16 22.75 -15.01
CA HIS A 217 14.69 22.82 -15.02
C HIS A 217 14.15 24.25 -15.00
N SER A 218 13.20 24.58 -15.89
CA SER A 218 12.53 25.88 -15.94
C SER A 218 13.46 27.09 -16.16
N ASN A 219 14.60 26.92 -16.84
CA ASN A 219 15.34 28.04 -17.45
C ASN A 219 14.88 28.19 -18.90
N ILE A 220 13.71 28.81 -19.09
CA ILE A 220 12.99 28.83 -20.37
C ILE A 220 13.71 29.57 -21.51
N ASN A 221 14.72 30.39 -21.17
CA ASN A 221 15.43 31.26 -22.11
C ASN A 221 16.78 30.68 -22.58
N ILE A 222 17.08 29.41 -22.30
CA ILE A 222 18.31 28.76 -22.80
C ILE A 222 18.21 28.63 -24.32
N GLU A 223 19.20 29.19 -25.03
CA GLU A 223 19.19 29.28 -26.50
C GLU A 223 19.73 28.03 -27.20
N THR A 224 20.68 27.32 -26.57
CA THR A 224 21.29 26.13 -27.16
C THR A 224 21.87 25.16 -26.13
N LEU A 225 21.94 23.87 -26.49
CA LEU A 225 22.60 22.81 -25.71
C LEU A 225 24.03 22.49 -26.16
N GLU A 226 24.58 23.17 -27.18
CA GLU A 226 25.91 22.89 -27.73
C GLU A 226 27.03 22.75 -26.67
N PRO A 227 27.11 23.62 -25.63
CA PRO A 227 28.14 23.51 -24.59
C PRO A 227 28.13 22.22 -23.79
N LEU A 228 27.01 21.47 -23.80
CA LEU A 228 26.90 20.18 -23.10
C LEU A 228 27.60 19.04 -23.84
N SER A 229 27.92 19.19 -25.13
CA SER A 229 28.40 18.11 -26.00
C SER A 229 29.70 17.43 -25.53
N ASN A 230 30.50 18.11 -24.70
CA ASN A 230 31.79 17.62 -24.19
C ASN A 230 31.73 17.16 -22.72
N ILE A 231 30.57 17.22 -22.06
CA ILE A 231 30.40 16.86 -20.64
C ILE A 231 30.09 15.36 -20.53
N THR A 232 30.96 14.51 -21.06
CA THR A 232 30.69 13.07 -21.25
C THR A 232 30.56 12.26 -19.94
N ASN A 233 30.95 12.82 -18.79
CA ASN A 233 30.77 12.22 -17.46
C ASN A 233 29.35 12.37 -16.90
N LEU A 234 28.47 13.09 -17.61
CA LEU A 234 27.13 13.39 -17.13
C LEU A 234 26.28 12.12 -17.01
N LYS A 235 25.81 11.84 -15.78
CA LYS A 235 24.92 10.73 -15.44
C LYS A 235 23.47 11.20 -15.30
N THR A 236 23.25 12.42 -14.82
CA THR A 236 21.92 13.01 -14.63
C THR A 236 21.81 14.36 -15.33
N LEU A 237 20.80 14.49 -16.20
CA LEU A 237 20.44 15.73 -16.86
C LEU A 237 18.94 16.02 -16.70
N ILE A 238 18.60 17.14 -16.09
CA ILE A 238 17.21 17.59 -15.93
C ILE A 238 17.03 18.90 -16.70
N LEU A 239 16.24 18.84 -17.76
CA LEU A 239 15.89 19.94 -18.66
C LEU A 239 14.39 20.27 -18.65
N ARG A 240 13.57 19.65 -17.79
CA ARG A 240 12.11 19.86 -17.77
C ARG A 240 11.74 21.34 -17.92
N ASN A 241 10.79 21.67 -18.79
CA ASN A 241 10.39 23.05 -19.11
C ASN A 241 11.55 23.92 -19.65
N VAL A 242 12.48 23.36 -20.42
CA VAL A 242 13.48 24.11 -21.19
C VAL A 242 13.23 23.79 -22.67
N PRO A 243 12.80 24.76 -23.50
CA PRO A 243 12.27 24.51 -24.84
C PRO A 243 13.38 24.26 -25.88
N VAL A 244 14.19 23.22 -25.67
CA VAL A 244 15.39 22.92 -26.48
C VAL A 244 15.08 22.29 -27.84
N GLY A 245 13.93 21.65 -28.02
CA GLY A 245 13.57 21.01 -29.29
C GLY A 245 14.68 20.13 -29.88
N ASN A 246 15.05 20.38 -31.13
CA ASN A 246 16.03 19.57 -31.87
C ASN A 246 17.48 19.75 -31.39
N ASP A 247 17.75 20.68 -30.48
CA ASP A 247 19.09 20.85 -29.88
C ASP A 247 19.49 19.67 -28.97
N ILE A 248 18.57 18.74 -28.69
CA ILE A 248 18.95 17.45 -28.10
C ILE A 248 20.01 16.70 -28.90
N ARG A 249 20.23 17.01 -30.18
CA ARG A 249 21.34 16.46 -31.01
C ARG A 249 22.72 16.59 -30.36
N TYR A 250 22.93 17.59 -29.50
CA TYR A 250 24.19 17.75 -28.77
C TYR A 250 24.38 16.76 -27.62
N LEU A 251 23.31 16.05 -27.24
CA LEU A 251 23.36 15.02 -26.20
C LEU A 251 23.94 13.69 -26.71
N ARG A 252 24.12 13.48 -28.03
CA ARG A 252 24.53 12.19 -28.65
C ARG A 252 25.78 11.54 -28.05
N LYS A 253 26.70 12.33 -27.48
CA LYS A 253 27.96 11.86 -26.88
C LYS A 253 27.86 11.57 -25.38
N LEU A 254 26.72 11.85 -24.75
CA LEU A 254 26.54 11.71 -23.31
C LEU A 254 26.16 10.28 -22.94
N THR A 255 27.03 9.33 -23.28
CA THR A 255 26.76 7.89 -23.19
C THR A 255 26.68 7.36 -21.74
N ASN A 256 27.15 8.15 -20.76
CA ASN A 256 27.04 7.83 -19.34
C ASN A 256 25.69 8.25 -18.71
N LEU A 257 24.78 8.87 -19.49
CA LEU A 257 23.48 9.28 -18.96
C LEU A 257 22.70 8.07 -18.45
N THR A 258 22.29 8.13 -17.19
CA THR A 258 21.36 7.16 -16.57
C THR A 258 20.02 7.81 -16.30
N ARG A 259 19.97 9.13 -16.13
CA ARG A 259 18.73 9.88 -15.90
C ARG A 259 18.63 11.09 -16.81
N LEU A 260 17.61 11.13 -17.65
CA LEU A 260 17.26 12.26 -18.51
C LEU A 260 15.81 12.68 -18.27
N ASN A 261 15.59 13.95 -17.95
CA ASN A 261 14.25 14.54 -17.91
C ASN A 261 14.16 15.68 -18.91
N ILE A 262 13.45 15.42 -19.99
CA ILE A 262 13.16 16.35 -21.09
C ILE A 262 11.66 16.54 -21.25
N ARG A 263 10.92 16.50 -20.13
CA ARG A 263 9.48 16.78 -20.09
C ARG A 263 9.19 18.23 -20.49
N ASN A 264 8.20 18.45 -21.36
CA ASN A 264 7.82 19.77 -21.85
C ASN A 264 9.03 20.58 -22.35
N CYS A 265 9.83 19.99 -23.24
CA CYS A 265 11.05 20.57 -23.79
C CYS A 265 10.93 20.87 -25.30
N ASN A 266 9.70 20.84 -25.83
CA ASN A 266 9.38 21.03 -27.24
C ASN A 266 10.09 20.04 -28.19
N ILE A 267 10.36 18.82 -27.71
CA ILE A 267 10.97 17.75 -28.52
C ILE A 267 9.95 17.27 -29.55
N SER A 268 10.36 17.16 -30.81
CA SER A 268 9.50 16.73 -31.93
C SER A 268 9.91 15.40 -32.56
N GLU A 269 11.08 14.86 -32.20
CA GLU A 269 11.60 13.58 -32.70
C GLU A 269 12.42 12.85 -31.62
N THR A 270 12.51 11.52 -31.71
CA THR A 270 13.18 10.69 -30.70
C THR A 270 14.40 9.91 -31.20
N THR A 271 14.80 10.10 -32.46
CA THR A 271 15.94 9.40 -33.09
C THR A 271 17.25 9.60 -32.31
N VAL A 272 17.49 10.82 -31.82
CA VAL A 272 18.67 11.12 -30.99
C VAL A 272 18.71 10.29 -29.71
N LEU A 273 17.56 10.09 -29.07
CA LEU A 273 17.45 9.29 -27.86
C LEU A 273 17.68 7.82 -28.17
N ALA A 274 17.18 7.33 -29.30
CA ALA A 274 17.41 5.96 -29.76
C ALA A 274 18.90 5.69 -30.03
N GLU A 275 19.61 6.65 -30.64
CA GLU A 275 21.07 6.55 -30.83
C GLU A 275 21.83 6.52 -29.51
N LEU A 276 21.43 7.35 -28.54
CA LEU A 276 22.00 7.31 -27.18
C LEU A 276 21.78 5.95 -26.52
N MET A 277 20.55 5.45 -26.60
CA MET A 277 20.16 4.16 -26.03
C MET A 277 20.88 2.99 -26.70
N SER A 278 21.12 3.06 -28.01
CA SER A 278 21.90 2.07 -28.75
C SER A 278 23.35 1.93 -28.25
N GLN A 279 23.88 2.99 -27.62
CA GLN A 279 25.23 3.05 -27.07
C GLN A 279 25.29 2.69 -25.57
N GLY A 280 24.17 2.23 -24.99
CA GLY A 280 24.07 1.82 -23.58
C GLY A 280 23.68 2.95 -22.60
N ALA A 281 23.53 4.19 -23.08
CA ALA A 281 23.00 5.29 -22.27
C ALA A 281 21.51 5.06 -22.01
N LEU A 282 20.99 5.55 -20.88
CA LEU A 282 19.57 5.43 -20.55
C LEU A 282 19.09 3.98 -20.69
N GLN A 283 19.86 3.01 -20.22
CA GLN A 283 19.52 1.59 -20.14
C GLN A 283 19.85 1.09 -18.72
N ASP A 284 19.03 0.19 -18.18
CA ASP A 284 19.33 -0.40 -16.86
C ASP A 284 20.60 -1.29 -16.96
N ASP A 285 21.51 -1.19 -15.99
CA ASP A 285 22.68 -2.07 -15.84
C ASP A 285 22.83 -2.46 -14.36
N TRP A 286 22.30 -3.63 -14.01
CA TRP A 286 22.18 -4.07 -12.62
C TRP A 286 23.47 -4.56 -12.02
N ASP A 287 24.39 -5.09 -12.83
CA ASP A 287 25.72 -5.50 -12.36
C ASP A 287 26.49 -4.28 -11.84
N LYS A 288 26.20 -3.09 -12.39
CA LYS A 288 26.74 -1.80 -11.95
C LYS A 288 25.79 -0.98 -11.05
N GLY A 289 24.62 -1.51 -10.70
CA GLY A 289 23.62 -0.80 -9.88
C GLY A 289 22.95 0.41 -10.56
N ILE A 290 23.00 0.48 -11.89
CA ILE A 290 22.45 1.58 -12.70
C ILE A 290 20.97 1.36 -12.96
N LYS A 291 20.14 2.34 -12.56
CA LYS A 291 18.72 2.43 -12.88
C LYS A 291 18.48 3.56 -13.85
N ALA A 292 18.06 3.23 -15.06
CA ALA A 292 17.79 4.23 -16.09
C ALA A 292 16.40 4.87 -15.95
N SER A 293 16.33 6.15 -16.25
CA SER A 293 15.10 6.95 -16.18
C SER A 293 15.06 7.96 -17.32
N LEU A 294 13.98 7.92 -18.10
CA LEU A 294 13.68 8.89 -19.15
C LEU A 294 12.27 9.46 -18.93
N ASP A 295 12.15 10.77 -18.73
CA ASP A 295 10.86 11.47 -18.70
C ASP A 295 10.77 12.41 -19.91
N ILE A 296 9.89 12.06 -20.86
CA ILE A 296 9.67 12.77 -22.13
C ILE A 296 8.22 13.26 -22.26
N ARG A 297 7.46 13.28 -21.16
CA ARG A 297 6.04 13.66 -21.18
C ARG A 297 5.85 15.12 -21.56
N ASP A 298 4.63 15.50 -21.89
CA ASP A 298 4.22 16.89 -22.21
C ASP A 298 5.02 17.55 -23.35
N ASN A 299 5.73 16.78 -24.18
CA ASN A 299 6.24 17.30 -25.44
C ASN A 299 5.12 17.21 -26.47
N VAL A 300 4.88 18.32 -27.18
CA VAL A 300 3.96 18.33 -28.31
C VAL A 300 4.67 17.68 -29.48
N MET A 301 4.37 16.41 -29.72
CA MET A 301 4.81 15.74 -30.93
C MET A 301 3.97 16.25 -32.09
N PRO A 302 4.56 16.50 -33.27
CA PRO A 302 3.78 16.88 -34.44
C PRO A 302 2.71 15.82 -34.72
N GLU A 303 1.51 16.27 -35.11
CA GLU A 303 0.50 15.36 -35.67
C GLU A 303 1.10 14.73 -36.93
N MET A 304 1.46 13.46 -36.80
CA MET A 304 2.08 12.68 -37.86
C MET A 304 1.25 11.43 -38.07
N ASP A 305 1.20 10.96 -39.32
CA ASP A 305 0.58 9.67 -39.63
C ASP A 305 1.32 8.52 -38.92
N PHE A 306 2.58 8.69 -38.53
CA PHE A 306 3.40 7.68 -37.87
C PHE A 306 3.68 7.96 -36.38
N ASP A 307 4.04 6.90 -35.65
CA ASP A 307 4.35 6.97 -34.22
C ASP A 307 5.69 7.72 -33.93
N PRO A 308 5.66 8.90 -33.27
CA PRO A 308 6.84 9.73 -33.03
C PRO A 308 7.85 9.10 -32.04
N TYR A 309 7.44 8.06 -31.32
CA TYR A 309 8.28 7.35 -30.36
C TYR A 309 8.87 6.05 -30.90
N ALA A 310 8.57 5.67 -32.15
CA ALA A 310 9.03 4.42 -32.75
C ALA A 310 10.54 4.16 -32.57
N PRO A 311 11.44 5.15 -32.74
CA PRO A 311 12.88 4.95 -32.54
C PRO A 311 13.28 4.44 -31.15
N ILE A 312 12.56 4.86 -30.11
CA ILE A 312 12.89 4.53 -28.71
C ILE A 312 12.09 3.35 -28.15
N ARG A 313 11.05 2.87 -28.83
CA ARG A 313 10.17 1.80 -28.33
C ARG A 313 10.94 0.53 -27.96
N ARG A 314 11.88 0.08 -28.79
CA ARG A 314 12.71 -1.11 -28.53
C ARG A 314 13.59 -1.00 -27.27
N TYR A 315 13.91 0.22 -26.85
CA TYR A 315 14.72 0.53 -25.67
C TYR A 315 13.88 0.89 -24.44
N TRP A 316 12.58 1.08 -24.63
CA TRP A 316 11.68 1.51 -23.57
C TRP A 316 11.46 0.39 -22.53
N ASN A 317 11.48 -0.86 -22.98
CA ASN A 317 11.33 -2.04 -22.13
C ASN A 317 12.60 -2.39 -21.33
N THR A 318 13.71 -1.67 -21.51
CA THR A 318 14.99 -1.90 -20.81
C THR A 318 15.35 -0.79 -19.83
N ILE A 319 14.41 0.13 -19.56
CA ILE A 319 14.57 1.20 -18.57
C ILE A 319 13.59 1.04 -17.41
N PHE A 320 14.10 1.20 -16.19
CA PHE A 320 13.39 0.91 -14.94
C PHE A 320 12.04 1.60 -14.86
N TYR A 321 11.95 2.87 -15.28
CA TYR A 321 10.73 3.66 -15.19
C TYR A 321 9.74 3.46 -16.33
N ALA A 322 10.13 2.77 -17.40
CA ALA A 322 9.32 2.69 -18.61
C ALA A 322 8.81 1.28 -18.93
N ARG A 323 9.31 0.27 -18.21
CA ARG A 323 8.55 -0.95 -17.87
C ARG A 323 7.26 -0.68 -17.06
N ARG A 324 6.97 0.58 -16.73
CA ARG A 324 5.94 1.02 -15.76
C ARG A 324 5.02 2.11 -16.31
N GLY A 325 5.20 2.48 -17.57
CA GLY A 325 4.39 3.46 -18.28
C GLY A 325 4.55 3.26 -19.78
N VAL A 326 3.44 3.20 -20.51
CA VAL A 326 3.46 3.07 -21.97
C VAL A 326 3.88 4.43 -22.54
N LEU A 327 4.77 4.45 -23.53
CA LEU A 327 4.93 5.65 -24.38
C LEU A 327 3.55 6.09 -24.85
N PRO A 328 3.18 7.38 -24.77
CA PRO A 328 1.88 7.83 -25.25
C PRO A 328 1.63 7.23 -26.64
N MET A 329 0.64 6.34 -26.74
CA MET A 329 0.13 5.98 -28.06
C MET A 329 -0.59 7.23 -28.52
N ALA A 330 -0.11 7.84 -29.60
CA ALA A 330 -0.96 8.72 -30.38
C ALA A 330 -2.26 7.96 -30.69
N VAL A 331 -3.37 8.67 -30.83
CA VAL A 331 -4.69 8.05 -31.05
C VAL A 331 -4.57 7.10 -32.24
N SER A 332 -4.62 5.79 -31.96
CA SER A 332 -4.43 4.76 -32.98
C SER A 332 -5.46 4.97 -34.10
N SER A 333 -4.98 5.15 -35.33
CA SER A 333 -5.83 5.22 -36.53
C SER A 333 -6.18 3.82 -37.06
N LEU A 334 -5.47 2.78 -36.63
CA LEU A 334 -5.72 1.40 -37.05
C LEU A 334 -6.69 0.69 -36.11
N GLU A 335 -7.65 -0.02 -36.70
CA GLU A 335 -8.52 -0.95 -35.99
C GLU A 335 -7.72 -2.19 -35.54
N PRO A 336 -8.03 -2.78 -34.37
CA PRO A 336 -7.41 -4.05 -33.96
C PRO A 336 -7.67 -5.17 -34.97
N PRO A 337 -6.79 -6.19 -35.06
CA PRO A 337 -7.06 -7.38 -35.85
C PRO A 337 -8.39 -8.02 -35.45
N GLU A 338 -9.21 -8.38 -36.43
CA GLU A 338 -10.44 -9.13 -36.23
C GLU A 338 -10.11 -10.62 -36.08
N PHE A 339 -10.78 -11.26 -35.12
CA PHE A 339 -10.66 -12.68 -34.86
C PHE A 339 -11.93 -13.37 -35.37
N SER A 340 -11.77 -14.41 -36.19
CA SER A 340 -12.89 -15.23 -36.69
C SER A 340 -13.76 -15.85 -35.59
N HIS A 341 -13.21 -16.00 -34.38
CA HIS A 341 -13.93 -16.49 -33.21
C HIS A 341 -13.63 -15.57 -32.01
N LYS A 342 -14.62 -15.39 -31.13
CA LYS A 342 -14.38 -14.73 -29.84
C LYS A 342 -13.72 -15.72 -28.87
N GLY A 343 -12.95 -15.20 -27.91
CA GLY A 343 -12.44 -16.00 -26.79
C GLY A 343 -13.59 -16.61 -25.98
N GLY A 344 -13.43 -17.86 -25.56
CA GLY A 344 -14.51 -18.65 -24.96
C GLY A 344 -14.20 -20.13 -24.77
N PHE A 345 -15.25 -20.90 -24.46
CA PHE A 345 -15.21 -22.36 -24.30
C PHE A 345 -15.72 -23.09 -25.55
N PHE A 346 -14.96 -24.07 -26.02
CA PHE A 346 -15.24 -24.82 -27.24
C PHE A 346 -15.11 -26.32 -27.00
N SER A 347 -15.99 -27.10 -27.64
CA SER A 347 -15.98 -28.57 -27.58
C SER A 347 -15.11 -29.21 -28.66
N GLU A 348 -14.70 -28.46 -29.69
CA GLU A 348 -13.95 -28.97 -30.83
C GLU A 348 -12.77 -28.05 -31.16
N GLU A 349 -11.70 -28.64 -31.71
CA GLU A 349 -10.57 -27.91 -32.27
C GLU A 349 -10.98 -27.13 -33.53
N PHE A 350 -10.35 -25.99 -33.79
CA PHE A 350 -10.64 -25.20 -34.99
C PHE A 350 -9.42 -24.38 -35.46
N ASN A 351 -9.52 -23.83 -36.67
CA ASN A 351 -8.53 -22.90 -37.21
C ASN A 351 -9.02 -21.46 -37.03
N LEU A 352 -8.27 -20.69 -36.26
CA LEU A 352 -8.53 -19.27 -36.03
C LEU A 352 -7.89 -18.43 -37.15
N ILE A 353 -8.73 -17.69 -37.85
CA ILE A 353 -8.32 -16.67 -38.82
C ILE A 353 -8.24 -15.31 -38.13
N LEU A 354 -7.14 -14.59 -38.39
CA LEU A 354 -6.98 -13.17 -38.05
C LEU A 354 -7.08 -12.35 -39.34
N SER A 355 -7.84 -11.26 -39.33
CA SER A 355 -8.01 -10.39 -40.50
C SER A 355 -7.95 -8.91 -40.14
N HIS A 356 -7.64 -8.08 -41.13
CA HIS A 356 -7.72 -6.62 -41.01
C HIS A 356 -8.29 -6.09 -42.35
N PRO A 357 -9.16 -5.08 -42.35
CA PRO A 357 -9.81 -4.58 -43.57
C PRO A 357 -8.82 -3.94 -44.56
N ASP A 358 -7.73 -3.36 -44.06
CA ASP A 358 -6.65 -2.81 -44.88
C ASP A 358 -5.64 -3.91 -45.28
N PRO A 359 -5.47 -4.23 -46.58
CA PRO A 359 -4.54 -5.25 -47.05
C PRO A 359 -3.06 -4.87 -46.91
N GLU A 360 -2.73 -3.60 -46.70
CA GLU A 360 -1.35 -3.13 -46.49
C GLU A 360 -0.88 -3.33 -45.04
N VAL A 361 -1.78 -3.71 -44.14
CA VAL A 361 -1.50 -3.93 -42.72
C VAL A 361 -0.96 -5.34 -42.47
N SER A 362 0.15 -5.42 -41.73
CA SER A 362 0.67 -6.68 -41.21
C SER A 362 0.14 -6.93 -39.80
N ILE A 363 -0.33 -8.15 -39.54
CA ILE A 363 -0.76 -8.59 -38.22
C ILE A 363 0.39 -9.34 -37.53
N TYR A 364 0.67 -8.98 -36.28
CA TYR A 364 1.66 -9.64 -35.42
C TYR A 364 0.98 -10.17 -34.18
N TYR A 365 1.36 -11.36 -33.71
CA TYR A 365 0.70 -12.02 -32.58
C TYR A 365 1.64 -12.84 -31.69
N THR A 366 1.21 -13.08 -30.45
CA THR A 366 1.89 -13.92 -29.45
C THR A 366 0.94 -15.00 -28.92
N LEU A 367 1.51 -16.10 -28.41
CA LEU A 367 0.77 -17.26 -27.89
C LEU A 367 1.01 -17.54 -26.40
N ASP A 368 1.76 -16.65 -25.73
CA ASP A 368 2.31 -16.83 -24.38
C ASP A 368 1.96 -15.65 -23.45
N GLY A 369 0.98 -14.83 -23.85
CA GLY A 369 0.53 -13.64 -23.12
C GLY A 369 1.45 -12.42 -23.23
N SER A 370 2.62 -12.54 -23.89
CA SER A 370 3.54 -11.41 -24.11
C SER A 370 2.97 -10.36 -25.06
N ILE A 371 3.48 -9.13 -24.96
CA ILE A 371 3.04 -8.03 -25.84
C ILE A 371 3.59 -8.30 -27.26
N PRO A 372 2.74 -8.34 -28.30
CA PRO A 372 3.22 -8.51 -29.67
C PRO A 372 4.02 -7.27 -30.11
N ASP A 373 5.26 -7.49 -30.55
CA ASP A 373 6.20 -6.46 -31.01
C ASP A 373 6.89 -6.94 -32.29
N PRO A 374 6.77 -6.21 -33.42
CA PRO A 374 7.38 -6.59 -34.70
C PRO A 374 8.91 -6.64 -34.64
N ASN A 375 9.54 -6.04 -33.62
CA ASN A 375 10.98 -6.13 -33.40
C ASN A 375 11.38 -7.36 -32.59
N ASN A 376 10.42 -8.15 -32.12
CA ASN A 376 10.63 -9.33 -31.28
C ASN A 376 10.39 -10.65 -32.05
N LEU A 377 10.67 -10.66 -33.36
CA LEU A 377 10.58 -11.87 -34.20
C LEU A 377 11.67 -12.89 -33.87
N ASP A 378 12.86 -12.42 -33.49
CA ASP A 378 13.94 -13.28 -33.01
C ASP A 378 13.75 -13.71 -31.55
N GLY A 379 12.74 -13.15 -30.87
CA GLY A 379 12.34 -13.35 -29.49
C GLY A 379 13.31 -12.81 -28.43
N THR A 380 12.77 -12.48 -27.27
CA THR A 380 13.48 -11.83 -26.17
C THR A 380 13.57 -12.78 -24.99
N THR A 381 14.76 -12.89 -24.43
CA THR A 381 15.03 -13.77 -23.29
C THR A 381 14.90 -13.05 -21.96
N TYR A 382 14.44 -13.75 -20.93
CA TYR A 382 14.49 -13.31 -19.54
C TYR A 382 15.04 -14.43 -18.65
N LYS A 383 15.55 -14.06 -17.47
CA LYS A 383 16.18 -15.01 -16.55
C LYS A 383 15.31 -15.25 -15.35
N TYR A 384 15.29 -16.47 -14.82
CA TYR A 384 14.57 -16.80 -13.59
C TYR A 384 15.35 -17.87 -12.81
N ARG A 385 14.93 -18.16 -11.58
CA ARG A 385 15.44 -19.30 -10.81
C ARG A 385 14.32 -20.30 -10.56
N ASN A 386 14.68 -21.58 -10.55
CA ASN A 386 13.78 -22.67 -10.20
C ASN A 386 13.74 -22.96 -8.69
N SER A 387 14.67 -22.41 -7.90
CA SER A 387 14.67 -22.60 -6.45
C SER A 387 15.38 -21.48 -5.69
N TYR A 388 14.84 -21.16 -4.52
CA TYR A 388 15.34 -20.15 -3.59
C TYR A 388 15.44 -20.77 -2.19
N PRO A 389 16.65 -21.08 -1.69
CA PRO A 389 16.84 -21.89 -0.49
C PRO A 389 16.49 -21.14 0.79
N TRP A 390 15.71 -21.78 1.66
CA TRP A 390 15.44 -21.28 3.01
C TRP A 390 16.71 -21.17 3.88
N TYR A 391 17.51 -22.22 3.90
CA TYR A 391 18.70 -22.31 4.75
C TYR A 391 19.94 -21.72 4.07
N PRO A 392 20.84 -21.03 4.82
CA PRO A 392 21.98 -20.32 4.23
C PRO A 392 23.04 -21.27 3.66
N TRP A 393 23.06 -22.51 4.14
CA TRP A 393 23.99 -23.56 3.70
C TRP A 393 23.48 -24.32 2.47
N HIS A 394 22.24 -24.07 2.03
CA HIS A 394 21.74 -24.59 0.76
C HIS A 394 22.08 -23.60 -0.36
N SER A 395 22.57 -24.11 -1.48
CA SER A 395 22.87 -23.30 -2.66
C SER A 395 21.59 -22.82 -3.34
N PHE A 396 21.65 -21.65 -3.96
CA PHE A 396 20.58 -21.19 -4.85
C PHE A 396 20.42 -22.15 -6.03
N GLY A 397 19.18 -22.38 -6.47
CA GLY A 397 18.92 -23.12 -7.71
C GLY A 397 19.48 -22.37 -8.93
N GLU A 398 19.74 -23.07 -10.02
CA GLU A 398 20.34 -22.51 -11.23
C GLU A 398 19.54 -21.33 -11.79
N ILE A 399 20.24 -20.34 -12.37
CA ILE A 399 19.59 -19.33 -13.20
C ILE A 399 19.30 -19.98 -14.55
N LYS A 400 18.02 -20.06 -14.89
CA LYS A 400 17.54 -20.52 -16.19
C LYS A 400 17.13 -19.34 -17.06
N THR A 401 17.05 -19.59 -18.36
CA THR A 401 16.65 -18.59 -19.35
C THR A 401 15.40 -19.09 -20.05
N GLU A 402 14.36 -18.25 -20.08
CA GLU A 402 13.16 -18.43 -20.89
C GLU A 402 13.10 -17.39 -22.00
N LYS A 403 12.21 -17.59 -22.96
CA LYS A 403 12.03 -16.69 -24.11
C LYS A 403 10.56 -16.52 -24.46
N PHE A 404 10.19 -15.31 -24.87
CA PHE A 404 8.90 -15.00 -25.50
C PHE A 404 9.14 -14.41 -26.90
N ILE A 405 8.25 -14.70 -27.84
CA ILE A 405 8.45 -14.41 -29.26
C ILE A 405 7.18 -13.88 -29.91
N THR A 406 7.34 -12.91 -30.81
CA THR A 406 6.25 -12.43 -31.68
C THR A 406 6.29 -13.17 -33.01
N ASN A 407 5.11 -13.52 -33.52
CA ASN A 407 4.92 -14.17 -34.81
C ASN A 407 4.29 -13.18 -35.78
N LYS A 408 4.70 -13.21 -37.05
CA LYS A 408 3.99 -12.52 -38.13
C LYS A 408 2.89 -13.44 -38.67
N TYR A 409 1.66 -12.95 -38.69
CA TYR A 409 0.52 -13.72 -39.18
C TYR A 409 0.61 -13.95 -40.69
N SER A 410 0.42 -15.19 -41.11
CA SER A 410 0.46 -15.62 -42.52
C SER A 410 -0.45 -16.82 -42.81
N ASN A 411 -0.80 -17.60 -41.79
CA ASN A 411 -1.63 -18.80 -41.89
C ASN A 411 -2.59 -18.87 -40.70
N PRO A 412 -3.75 -19.54 -40.84
CA PRO A 412 -4.66 -19.78 -39.72
C PRO A 412 -3.94 -20.43 -38.52
N ILE A 413 -4.29 -19.99 -37.31
CA ILE A 413 -3.71 -20.49 -36.06
C ILE A 413 -4.57 -21.66 -35.58
N LYS A 414 -3.96 -22.85 -35.41
CA LYS A 414 -4.68 -24.01 -34.90
C LYS A 414 -4.97 -23.87 -33.41
N ILE A 415 -6.25 -23.85 -33.03
CA ILE A 415 -6.72 -23.88 -31.65
C ILE A 415 -7.06 -25.32 -31.30
N LEU A 416 -6.32 -25.89 -30.35
CA LEU A 416 -6.39 -27.31 -29.96
C LEU A 416 -6.24 -27.49 -28.45
N ASP A 417 -6.56 -28.67 -27.94
CA ASP A 417 -6.34 -29.00 -26.53
C ASP A 417 -4.85 -29.17 -26.23
N ARG A 418 -4.32 -28.31 -25.36
CA ARG A 418 -2.90 -28.28 -24.99
C ARG A 418 -2.63 -28.91 -23.62
N SER A 419 -3.62 -29.51 -22.96
CA SER A 419 -3.50 -29.95 -21.57
C SER A 419 -2.35 -30.94 -21.36
N ASN A 420 -2.04 -31.77 -22.37
CA ASN A 420 -0.93 -32.72 -22.35
C ASN A 420 0.44 -32.13 -22.71
N ASN A 421 0.52 -30.87 -23.14
CA ASN A 421 1.80 -30.21 -23.43
C ASN A 421 2.58 -29.96 -22.14
N SER A 422 3.90 -29.94 -22.21
CA SER A 422 4.74 -29.56 -21.07
C SER A 422 4.42 -28.15 -20.57
N ASP A 423 4.45 -27.99 -19.25
CA ASP A 423 4.29 -26.70 -18.58
C ASP A 423 5.53 -25.81 -18.80
N LYS A 424 5.31 -24.50 -18.94
CA LYS A 424 6.34 -23.47 -19.07
C LYS A 424 6.43 -22.62 -17.80
N ILE A 425 5.35 -21.91 -17.43
CA ILE A 425 5.41 -20.91 -16.36
C ILE A 425 5.12 -21.49 -14.98
N THR A 426 4.36 -22.57 -14.86
CA THR A 426 4.14 -23.25 -13.56
C THR A 426 5.41 -23.96 -13.06
N GLN A 427 6.40 -24.18 -13.93
CA GLN A 427 7.74 -24.69 -13.60
C GLN A 427 8.68 -23.61 -13.03
N ILE A 428 8.24 -22.35 -13.00
CA ILE A 428 8.97 -21.24 -12.41
C ILE A 428 8.65 -21.14 -10.92
N SER A 429 9.70 -21.04 -10.09
CA SER A 429 9.54 -20.83 -8.65
C SER A 429 8.95 -19.46 -8.35
N SER A 430 7.73 -19.44 -7.82
CA SER A 430 7.07 -18.19 -7.41
C SER A 430 7.52 -17.69 -6.03
N THR A 431 8.10 -18.54 -5.19
CA THR A 431 8.52 -18.15 -3.84
C THR A 431 9.71 -18.93 -3.29
N ILE A 432 10.11 -18.62 -2.06
CA ILE A 432 11.16 -19.29 -1.33
C ILE A 432 10.79 -20.74 -1.00
N HIS A 433 11.75 -21.65 -1.15
CA HIS A 433 11.60 -23.07 -0.86
C HIS A 433 11.91 -23.30 0.62
N HIS A 434 10.84 -23.36 1.42
CA HIS A 434 10.85 -23.57 2.86
C HIS A 434 11.21 -25.01 3.28
N ASP A 435 11.28 -25.23 4.59
CA ASP A 435 11.06 -26.54 5.20
C ASP A 435 9.76 -27.16 4.60
N PRO A 436 9.80 -28.40 4.06
CA PRO A 436 8.66 -29.11 3.50
C PRO A 436 7.42 -29.15 4.41
N LYS A 437 7.59 -28.99 5.72
CA LYS A 437 6.49 -28.90 6.70
C LYS A 437 5.64 -27.63 6.57
N VAL A 438 6.16 -26.55 5.97
CA VAL A 438 5.48 -25.24 5.87
C VAL A 438 4.92 -25.02 4.46
N PHE A 439 5.71 -25.31 3.43
CA PHE A 439 5.22 -25.40 2.06
C PHE A 439 5.77 -26.69 1.47
N PRO A 440 4.94 -27.74 1.32
CA PRO A 440 5.35 -28.87 0.52
C PRO A 440 5.64 -28.39 -0.92
N GLY A 441 6.47 -29.12 -1.65
CA GLY A 441 6.81 -28.75 -3.03
C GLY A 441 5.54 -28.48 -3.85
N TYR A 442 5.49 -27.31 -4.52
CA TYR A 442 4.32 -26.79 -5.21
C TYR A 442 4.52 -26.67 -6.74
N ILE A 443 5.66 -27.12 -7.25
CA ILE A 443 5.90 -27.24 -8.68
C ILE A 443 5.14 -28.51 -9.13
N PRO A 444 4.24 -28.41 -10.12
CA PRO A 444 3.41 -29.56 -10.49
C PRO A 444 4.27 -30.67 -11.12
N GLU A 445 4.00 -31.91 -10.70
CA GLU A 445 4.67 -33.12 -11.22
C GLU A 445 4.06 -33.61 -12.54
N THR A 446 2.81 -33.22 -12.81
CA THR A 446 2.09 -33.53 -14.05
C THR A 446 1.64 -32.25 -14.74
N PRO A 447 1.51 -32.25 -16.08
CA PRO A 447 1.05 -31.07 -16.82
C PRO A 447 -0.28 -30.54 -16.29
N THR A 448 -0.34 -29.22 -16.10
CA THR A 448 -1.56 -28.53 -15.68
C THR A 448 -2.53 -28.33 -16.85
N LYS A 449 -3.83 -28.12 -16.56
CA LYS A 449 -4.82 -27.75 -17.58
C LYS A 449 -4.38 -26.48 -18.31
N LYS A 450 -4.68 -26.41 -19.62
CA LYS A 450 -4.24 -25.30 -20.46
C LYS A 450 -5.36 -24.67 -21.27
N SER A 451 -5.15 -23.40 -21.58
CA SER A 451 -5.88 -22.62 -22.57
C SER A 451 -4.90 -22.02 -23.57
N ILE A 452 -5.44 -21.50 -24.67
CA ILE A 452 -4.64 -20.80 -25.69
C ILE A 452 -4.95 -19.31 -25.57
N VAL A 453 -3.95 -18.53 -25.21
CA VAL A 453 -4.01 -17.06 -25.23
C VAL A 453 -3.44 -16.56 -26.54
N ILE A 454 -4.16 -15.68 -27.22
CA ILE A 454 -3.66 -15.01 -28.42
C ILE A 454 -3.79 -13.51 -28.24
N ARG A 455 -2.68 -12.80 -28.39
CA ARG A 455 -2.64 -11.34 -28.41
C ARG A 455 -2.16 -10.89 -29.77
N ALA A 456 -2.90 -10.03 -30.45
CA ALA A 456 -2.60 -9.59 -31.81
C ALA A 456 -2.66 -8.07 -31.93
N VAL A 457 -1.77 -7.52 -32.77
CA VAL A 457 -1.68 -6.10 -33.11
C VAL A 457 -1.57 -5.95 -34.62
N ALA A 458 -2.25 -4.95 -35.17
CA ALA A 458 -2.15 -4.53 -36.56
C ALA A 458 -1.11 -3.41 -36.68
N ILE A 459 -0.20 -3.54 -37.64
CA ILE A 459 0.92 -2.61 -37.86
C ILE A 459 0.99 -2.24 -39.34
N SER A 460 1.10 -0.94 -39.60
CA SER A 460 1.37 -0.37 -40.91
C SER A 460 2.68 0.40 -40.88
N ASN A 461 3.33 0.56 -42.04
CA ASN A 461 4.53 1.39 -42.19
C ASN A 461 4.23 2.90 -42.06
N HIS A 462 2.96 3.29 -42.16
CA HIS A 462 2.54 4.69 -42.25
C HIS A 462 1.58 5.11 -41.14
N GLN A 463 1.14 4.18 -40.28
CA GLN A 463 0.13 4.46 -39.24
C GLN A 463 0.60 4.00 -37.86
N ILE A 464 0.05 4.61 -36.80
CA ILE A 464 0.23 4.17 -35.43
C ILE A 464 -0.37 2.75 -35.28
N PRO A 465 0.35 1.79 -34.64
CA PRO A 465 -0.16 0.45 -34.40
C PRO A 465 -1.52 0.42 -33.72
N SER A 466 -2.33 -0.58 -34.04
CA SER A 466 -3.64 -0.77 -33.41
C SER A 466 -3.54 -0.99 -31.90
N LYS A 467 -4.66 -0.88 -31.19
CA LYS A 467 -4.76 -1.53 -29.87
C LYS A 467 -4.56 -3.04 -30.04
N ILE A 468 -4.00 -3.67 -29.00
CA ILE A 468 -3.84 -5.13 -28.98
C ILE A 468 -5.19 -5.77 -28.66
N ALA A 469 -5.66 -6.64 -29.55
CA ALA A 469 -6.78 -7.53 -29.29
C ALA A 469 -6.28 -8.80 -28.61
N THR A 470 -6.93 -9.21 -27.52
CA THR A 470 -6.55 -10.40 -26.75
C THR A 470 -7.76 -11.33 -26.64
N HIS A 471 -7.55 -12.62 -26.88
CA HIS A 471 -8.58 -13.64 -26.69
C HIS A 471 -7.98 -14.93 -26.10
N THR A 472 -8.68 -15.49 -25.11
CA THR A 472 -8.36 -16.80 -24.53
C THR A 472 -9.36 -17.87 -24.98
N TYR A 473 -8.86 -19.04 -25.37
CA TYR A 473 -9.65 -20.17 -25.87
C TYR A 473 -9.45 -21.41 -25.00
N PHE A 474 -10.55 -22.00 -24.56
CA PHE A 474 -10.59 -23.22 -23.75
C PHE A 474 -11.18 -24.36 -24.59
N ILE A 475 -10.38 -25.36 -24.94
CA ILE A 475 -10.83 -26.55 -25.68
C ILE A 475 -11.06 -27.70 -24.70
N ASN A 476 -12.15 -28.45 -24.86
CA ASN A 476 -12.55 -29.59 -24.01
C ASN A 476 -12.74 -29.28 -22.52
N ASN A 477 -12.63 -28.01 -22.11
CA ASN A 477 -12.77 -27.53 -20.73
C ASN A 477 -14.19 -27.01 -20.43
N LYS A 478 -15.21 -27.46 -21.17
CA LYS A 478 -16.58 -26.95 -21.04
C LYS A 478 -17.26 -27.58 -19.81
N LYS A 479 -17.70 -26.72 -18.89
CA LYS A 479 -18.64 -27.00 -17.78
C LYS A 479 -18.22 -28.07 -16.77
N GLU A 480 -16.94 -28.09 -16.38
CA GLU A 480 -16.46 -28.91 -15.25
C GLU A 480 -16.90 -28.34 -13.89
N SER A 481 -17.12 -27.02 -13.79
CA SER A 481 -17.61 -26.34 -12.59
C SER A 481 -18.33 -25.03 -12.92
N ASP A 482 -19.24 -24.63 -12.05
CA ASP A 482 -19.97 -23.34 -12.10
C ASP A 482 -19.13 -22.16 -11.57
N LEU A 483 -17.82 -22.35 -11.38
CA LEU A 483 -16.90 -21.27 -11.02
C LEU A 483 -16.58 -20.39 -12.22
N LEU A 484 -16.58 -19.07 -11.98
CA LEU A 484 -16.13 -18.08 -12.95
C LEU A 484 -14.65 -18.32 -13.30
N THR A 485 -14.30 -18.22 -14.59
CA THR A 485 -12.90 -18.35 -15.04
C THR A 485 -12.30 -16.98 -15.30
N ILE A 486 -11.07 -16.78 -14.83
CA ILE A 486 -10.28 -15.58 -15.04
C ILE A 486 -9.04 -15.95 -15.85
N SER A 487 -8.81 -15.27 -16.98
CA SER A 487 -7.56 -15.35 -17.73
C SER A 487 -6.79 -14.04 -17.58
N ILE A 488 -5.57 -14.14 -17.05
CA ILE A 488 -4.62 -13.02 -16.99
C ILE A 488 -3.58 -13.23 -18.09
N SER A 489 -3.51 -12.27 -19.01
CA SER A 489 -2.49 -12.23 -20.07
C SER A 489 -1.54 -11.06 -19.82
N ALA A 490 -0.30 -11.36 -19.45
CA ALA A 490 0.72 -10.37 -19.14
C ALA A 490 2.09 -10.77 -19.70
N GLN A 491 2.96 -9.77 -19.83
CA GLN A 491 4.34 -9.99 -20.24
C GLN A 491 5.05 -10.92 -19.23
N GLU A 492 5.55 -12.08 -19.70
CA GLU A 492 6.12 -13.11 -18.82
C GLU A 492 7.29 -12.57 -17.96
N SER A 493 8.14 -11.73 -18.55
CA SER A 493 9.27 -11.12 -17.82
C SER A 493 8.83 -10.19 -16.70
N ASP A 494 7.67 -9.52 -16.83
CA ASP A 494 7.15 -8.65 -15.77
C ASP A 494 6.60 -9.45 -14.59
N LEU A 495 6.22 -10.70 -14.80
CA LEU A 495 5.80 -11.64 -13.76
C LEU A 495 7.00 -12.39 -13.15
N PHE A 496 7.91 -12.89 -13.98
CA PHE A 496 8.82 -13.98 -13.60
C PHE A 496 10.31 -13.68 -13.71
N ASP A 497 10.71 -12.53 -14.25
CA ASP A 497 12.14 -12.20 -14.33
C ASP A 497 12.78 -12.12 -12.94
N TYR A 498 14.01 -12.63 -12.83
CA TYR A 498 14.77 -12.67 -11.59
C TYR A 498 14.98 -11.28 -10.97
N HIS A 499 15.21 -10.26 -11.80
CA HIS A 499 15.45 -8.91 -11.32
C HIS A 499 14.16 -8.13 -11.07
N TYR A 500 13.11 -8.34 -11.89
CA TYR A 500 11.94 -7.46 -11.92
C TYR A 500 10.59 -8.13 -11.75
N GLY A 501 10.51 -9.44 -12.00
CA GLY A 501 9.29 -10.22 -11.95
C GLY A 501 8.57 -9.99 -10.63
N ILE A 502 7.36 -9.45 -10.71
CA ILE A 502 6.58 -9.10 -9.52
C ILE A 502 6.12 -10.35 -8.75
N TYR A 503 6.15 -11.53 -9.38
CA TYR A 503 5.60 -12.76 -8.83
C TYR A 503 6.66 -13.68 -8.18
N VAL A 504 7.95 -13.35 -8.25
CA VAL A 504 9.05 -14.22 -7.78
C VAL A 504 9.81 -13.66 -6.57
N ALA A 505 10.55 -14.51 -5.86
CA ALA A 505 11.43 -14.07 -4.77
C ALA A 505 12.57 -13.19 -5.32
N GLY A 506 13.14 -13.58 -6.46
CA GLY A 506 14.02 -12.74 -7.27
C GLY A 506 15.30 -12.28 -6.57
N ILE A 507 15.92 -11.24 -7.16
CA ILE A 507 17.15 -10.64 -6.68
C ILE A 507 17.03 -10.06 -5.27
N ASP A 508 15.85 -9.53 -4.92
CA ASP A 508 15.61 -8.92 -3.60
C ASP A 508 15.76 -9.95 -2.49
N TYR A 509 15.31 -11.19 -2.71
CA TYR A 509 15.56 -12.27 -1.76
C TYR A 509 17.02 -12.69 -1.78
N SER A 510 17.61 -12.88 -2.97
CA SER A 510 19.01 -13.33 -3.08
C SER A 510 20.00 -12.37 -2.42
N ASN A 511 19.77 -11.06 -2.51
CA ASN A 511 20.59 -10.06 -1.81
C ASN A 511 20.33 -10.07 -0.31
N TRP A 512 19.06 -10.04 0.09
CA TRP A 512 18.67 -10.10 1.51
C TRP A 512 19.25 -11.34 2.21
N ARG A 513 19.24 -12.50 1.55
CA ARG A 513 19.72 -13.79 2.09
C ARG A 513 21.22 -13.80 2.35
N LYS A 514 22.01 -13.10 1.52
CA LYS A 514 23.47 -12.96 1.71
C LYS A 514 23.79 -12.20 3.02
N GLU A 515 22.91 -11.30 3.41
CA GLU A 515 23.13 -10.38 4.54
C GLU A 515 22.45 -10.85 5.85
N ASN A 516 21.63 -11.91 5.81
CA ASN A 516 20.80 -12.31 6.95
C ASN A 516 20.94 -13.80 7.29
N LEU A 517 21.09 -14.11 8.59
CA LEU A 517 21.14 -15.49 9.08
C LEU A 517 19.74 -16.14 9.13
N PRO A 518 19.63 -17.48 9.09
CA PRO A 518 18.36 -18.19 9.32
C PRO A 518 17.74 -17.82 10.67
N GLY A 519 16.42 -17.71 10.71
CA GLY A 519 15.63 -17.35 11.91
C GLY A 519 15.11 -15.91 11.95
N ASN A 520 15.43 -15.07 10.96
CA ASN A 520 14.86 -13.73 10.88
C ASN A 520 13.36 -13.79 10.52
N ARG A 521 12.50 -13.12 11.29
CA ARG A 521 11.04 -13.06 11.03
C ARG A 521 10.70 -12.43 9.67
N TRP A 522 11.64 -11.73 9.04
CA TRP A 522 11.52 -11.11 7.72
C TRP A 522 12.08 -11.95 6.57
N MET A 523 12.28 -13.26 6.77
CA MET A 523 12.76 -14.22 5.76
C MET A 523 11.91 -14.31 4.49
N TRP A 524 10.75 -13.66 4.47
CA TRP A 524 9.79 -13.62 3.39
C TRP A 524 10.10 -12.56 2.32
N HIS A 525 11.17 -11.77 2.47
CA HIS A 525 11.54 -10.69 1.53
C HIS A 525 11.73 -11.21 0.09
N GLY A 526 11.35 -10.42 -0.92
CA GLY A 526 11.49 -10.81 -2.33
C GLY A 526 10.91 -9.76 -3.27
N ASN A 527 11.04 -9.94 -4.59
CA ASN A 527 10.54 -8.94 -5.55
C ASN A 527 9.03 -8.69 -5.36
N TYR A 528 8.25 -9.71 -5.00
CA TYR A 528 6.83 -9.59 -4.67
C TYR A 528 6.52 -8.65 -3.49
N HIS A 529 7.52 -8.23 -2.70
CA HIS A 529 7.38 -7.20 -1.66
C HIS A 529 7.53 -5.76 -2.14
N ARG A 530 7.82 -5.53 -3.42
CA ARG A 530 7.94 -4.18 -3.94
C ARG A 530 6.56 -3.47 -3.99
N ARG A 531 6.56 -2.15 -3.77
CA ARG A 531 5.34 -1.34 -3.48
C ARG A 531 5.25 -0.08 -4.33
N GLY A 532 4.04 0.47 -4.45
CA GLY A 532 3.77 1.71 -5.18
C GLY A 532 3.36 1.46 -6.63
N ASN A 533 3.00 2.53 -7.32
CA ASN A 533 2.55 2.47 -8.73
C ASN A 533 3.66 1.98 -9.65
N SER A 534 4.92 2.14 -9.24
CA SER A 534 6.07 1.63 -9.96
C SER A 534 6.14 0.09 -10.02
N TRP A 535 5.29 -0.65 -9.30
CA TRP A 535 5.24 -2.12 -9.38
C TRP A 535 3.86 -2.63 -9.76
N GLU A 536 3.08 -1.77 -10.41
CA GLU A 536 1.90 -2.14 -11.18
C GLU A 536 2.33 -2.43 -12.62
N ILE A 537 1.92 -3.56 -13.16
CA ILE A 537 2.26 -3.99 -14.53
C ILE A 537 0.99 -4.04 -15.38
N PRO A 538 1.06 -3.78 -16.69
CA PRO A 538 -0.09 -3.93 -17.57
C PRO A 538 -0.41 -5.40 -17.82
N ALA A 539 -1.69 -5.74 -17.78
CA ALA A 539 -2.21 -7.05 -18.16
C ALA A 539 -3.54 -6.89 -18.91
N ASN A 540 -3.87 -7.86 -19.77
CA ASN A 540 -5.24 -8.03 -20.24
C ASN A 540 -5.94 -9.05 -19.35
N ILE A 541 -7.14 -8.71 -18.85
CA ILE A 541 -7.94 -9.55 -17.98
C ILE A 541 -9.22 -9.91 -18.70
N GLU A 542 -9.47 -11.21 -18.83
CA GLU A 542 -10.73 -11.76 -19.33
C GLU A 542 -11.46 -12.50 -18.20
N PHE A 543 -12.75 -12.23 -18.04
CA PHE A 543 -13.63 -12.96 -17.14
C PHE A 543 -14.64 -13.75 -17.98
N PHE A 544 -14.79 -15.04 -17.70
CA PHE A 544 -15.73 -15.94 -18.38
C PHE A 544 -16.70 -16.50 -17.36
N ASP A 545 -17.97 -16.13 -17.53
CA ASP A 545 -19.05 -16.59 -16.67
C ASP A 545 -19.55 -17.96 -17.15
N PRO A 546 -19.74 -18.98 -16.29
CA PRO A 546 -20.18 -20.31 -16.71
C PRO A 546 -21.51 -20.36 -17.47
N ILE A 547 -22.36 -19.33 -17.33
CA ILE A 547 -23.60 -19.19 -18.10
C ILE A 547 -23.32 -18.79 -19.56
N HIS A 548 -22.22 -18.08 -19.80
CA HIS A 548 -21.86 -17.51 -21.09
C HIS A 548 -20.67 -18.26 -21.71
N GLU A 549 -20.78 -18.64 -22.98
CA GLU A 549 -19.70 -19.36 -23.66
C GLU A 549 -18.52 -18.46 -24.05
N ILE A 550 -18.66 -17.14 -23.92
CA ILE A 550 -17.67 -16.11 -24.26
C ILE A 550 -17.33 -15.21 -23.06
N ALA A 551 -16.23 -14.47 -23.14
CA ALA A 551 -15.82 -13.53 -22.09
C ALA A 551 -16.89 -12.44 -21.84
N VAL A 552 -17.27 -12.23 -20.58
CA VAL A 552 -18.18 -11.16 -20.14
C VAL A 552 -17.47 -9.83 -19.89
N ILE A 553 -16.17 -9.89 -19.59
CA ILE A 553 -15.26 -8.74 -19.55
C ILE A 553 -13.99 -9.15 -20.29
N ASN A 554 -13.46 -8.27 -21.14
CA ASN A 554 -12.17 -8.41 -21.78
C ASN A 554 -11.55 -7.01 -21.94
N GLN A 555 -10.54 -6.71 -21.12
CA GLN A 555 -9.94 -5.38 -21.11
C GLN A 555 -8.53 -5.37 -20.54
N TYR A 556 -7.83 -4.27 -20.81
CA TYR A 556 -6.62 -3.91 -20.08
C TYR A 556 -6.92 -3.52 -18.63
N ALA A 557 -6.00 -3.90 -17.75
CA ALA A 557 -5.98 -3.52 -16.35
C ALA A 557 -4.54 -3.42 -15.82
N GLY A 558 -4.36 -2.65 -14.76
CA GLY A 558 -3.16 -2.71 -13.94
C GLY A 558 -3.21 -3.91 -13.00
N LEU A 559 -2.07 -4.58 -12.86
CA LEU A 559 -1.91 -5.78 -12.04
C LEU A 559 -0.78 -5.54 -11.02
N ARG A 560 -1.04 -5.82 -9.74
CA ARG A 560 -0.02 -5.70 -8.68
C ARG A 560 -0.20 -6.75 -7.60
N ILE A 561 0.90 -7.20 -6.98
CA ILE A 561 0.82 -8.11 -5.82
C ILE A 561 0.10 -7.44 -4.62
N HIS A 562 -0.87 -8.16 -4.06
CA HIS A 562 -1.65 -7.82 -2.88
C HIS A 562 -1.10 -8.53 -1.62
N GLY A 563 -1.37 -7.97 -0.43
CA GLY A 563 -1.13 -8.63 0.86
C GLY A 563 0.00 -8.02 1.69
N GLY A 564 0.24 -8.61 2.85
CA GLY A 564 1.36 -8.34 3.76
C GLY A 564 2.38 -9.48 3.69
N SER A 565 2.35 -10.37 4.68
CA SER A 565 3.15 -11.59 4.72
C SER A 565 2.75 -12.60 3.63
N SER A 566 1.46 -12.68 3.27
CA SER A 566 0.91 -13.58 2.24
C SER A 566 1.47 -13.36 0.84
N ARG A 567 2.21 -12.27 0.62
CA ARG A 567 2.96 -12.06 -0.63
C ARG A 567 4.00 -13.14 -0.88
N ALA A 568 4.50 -13.78 0.17
CA ALA A 568 5.44 -14.88 0.03
C ALA A 568 4.77 -16.24 -0.13
N ALA A 569 3.43 -16.32 -0.12
CA ALA A 569 2.75 -17.57 -0.46
C ALA A 569 3.07 -17.99 -1.91
N PRO A 570 3.13 -19.30 -2.22
CA PRO A 570 3.33 -19.77 -3.59
C PRO A 570 2.27 -19.24 -4.58
N LEU A 571 0.99 -19.38 -4.22
CA LEU A 571 -0.13 -18.68 -4.86
C LEU A 571 -0.26 -17.30 -4.23
N LYS A 572 -0.09 -16.23 -5.02
CA LYS A 572 -0.13 -14.85 -4.52
C LYS A 572 -1.44 -14.19 -4.90
N SER A 573 -1.85 -13.26 -4.04
CA SER A 573 -2.98 -12.39 -4.32
C SER A 573 -2.60 -11.27 -5.29
N PHE A 574 -3.53 -10.86 -6.15
CA PHE A 574 -3.40 -9.70 -7.04
C PHE A 574 -4.38 -8.58 -6.68
N ARG A 575 -3.99 -7.34 -6.96
CA ARG A 575 -4.89 -6.18 -7.09
C ARG A 575 -5.08 -5.90 -8.57
N LEU A 576 -6.32 -5.68 -8.96
CA LEU A 576 -6.71 -5.25 -10.31
C LEU A 576 -7.10 -3.77 -10.30
N TYR A 577 -6.63 -3.04 -11.30
CA TYR A 577 -6.87 -1.61 -11.48
C TYR A 577 -7.47 -1.36 -12.86
N SER A 578 -8.68 -0.81 -12.90
CA SER A 578 -9.32 -0.40 -14.16
C SER A 578 -8.68 0.88 -14.76
N ASP A 579 -7.94 1.63 -13.94
CA ASP A 579 -7.44 2.98 -14.20
C ASP A 579 -5.92 3.06 -14.45
N ILE A 580 -5.33 2.01 -15.04
CA ILE A 580 -3.91 2.05 -15.40
C ILE A 580 -3.63 3.16 -16.44
N GLU A 581 -2.49 3.83 -16.28
CA GLU A 581 -2.04 4.91 -17.16
C GLU A 581 -2.12 4.46 -18.65
N TYR A 582 -2.71 5.30 -19.50
CA TYR A 582 -2.94 5.09 -20.95
C TYR A 582 -4.04 4.10 -21.37
N TYR A 583 -4.49 3.17 -20.52
CA TYR A 583 -5.60 2.24 -20.83
C TYR A 583 -6.80 2.40 -19.89
N LYS A 584 -7.08 3.65 -19.49
CA LYS A 584 -8.16 3.95 -18.55
C LYS A 584 -9.48 3.39 -19.06
N THR A 585 -10.05 2.45 -18.28
CA THR A 585 -11.40 1.94 -18.48
C THR A 585 -12.33 2.53 -17.43
N GLU A 586 -13.64 2.46 -17.69
CA GLU A 586 -14.65 3.00 -16.77
C GLU A 586 -14.81 2.16 -15.49
N GLY A 587 -14.31 0.92 -15.49
CA GLY A 587 -14.33 -0.02 -14.37
C GLY A 587 -14.59 -1.45 -14.84
N PHE A 588 -14.55 -2.41 -13.93
CA PHE A 588 -14.97 -3.80 -14.17
C PHE A 588 -16.48 -3.89 -13.95
N ASN A 589 -17.27 -3.70 -15.01
CA ASN A 589 -18.73 -3.69 -14.92
C ASN A 589 -19.31 -5.11 -15.04
N TYR A 590 -19.61 -5.74 -13.90
CA TYR A 590 -20.22 -7.07 -13.85
C TYR A 590 -20.73 -7.41 -12.44
N GLN A 591 -21.81 -8.19 -12.32
CA GLN A 591 -22.34 -8.63 -11.03
C GLN A 591 -21.46 -9.73 -10.41
N PHE A 592 -20.36 -9.33 -9.78
CA PHE A 592 -19.46 -10.27 -9.10
C PHE A 592 -20.02 -10.81 -7.79
N PHE A 593 -20.78 -10.02 -7.05
CA PHE A 593 -21.21 -10.33 -5.68
C PHE A 593 -22.71 -10.16 -5.54
N GLU A 594 -23.35 -11.03 -4.76
CA GLU A 594 -24.77 -10.94 -4.46
C GLU A 594 -25.11 -9.69 -3.63
N GLY A 595 -26.29 -9.10 -3.82
CA GLY A 595 -26.77 -7.96 -3.03
C GLY A 595 -26.12 -6.61 -3.35
N VAL A 596 -25.06 -6.57 -4.16
CA VAL A 596 -24.40 -5.32 -4.58
C VAL A 596 -25.23 -4.59 -5.64
N LYS A 597 -25.58 -3.33 -5.37
CA LYS A 597 -26.40 -2.48 -6.26
C LYS A 597 -25.62 -1.87 -7.43
N ASP A 598 -24.43 -1.31 -7.16
CA ASP A 598 -23.54 -0.77 -8.20
C ASP A 598 -22.44 -1.78 -8.51
N CYS A 599 -22.51 -2.34 -9.71
CA CYS A 599 -21.65 -3.40 -10.21
C CYS A 599 -20.43 -2.89 -10.97
N ASN A 600 -20.17 -1.57 -10.99
CA ASN A 600 -19.01 -1.01 -11.64
C ASN A 600 -17.83 -0.87 -10.67
N PHE A 601 -16.92 -1.84 -10.68
CA PHE A 601 -15.79 -1.86 -9.75
C PHE A 601 -14.57 -1.18 -10.36
N LYS A 602 -14.08 -0.09 -9.74
CA LYS A 602 -12.79 0.49 -10.15
C LYS A 602 -11.61 -0.43 -9.85
N ARG A 603 -11.71 -1.21 -8.77
CA ARG A 603 -10.63 -2.03 -8.22
C ARG A 603 -11.19 -3.31 -7.62
N LEU A 604 -10.49 -4.41 -7.85
CA LEU A 604 -10.80 -5.73 -7.30
C LEU A 604 -9.54 -6.36 -6.70
N ILE A 605 -9.72 -7.33 -5.82
CA ILE A 605 -8.63 -8.20 -5.36
C ILE A 605 -8.92 -9.61 -5.88
N LEU A 606 -7.89 -10.27 -6.41
CA LEU A 606 -7.88 -11.73 -6.59
C LEU A 606 -7.10 -12.31 -5.42
N ARG A 607 -7.80 -12.79 -4.38
CA ARG A 607 -7.24 -13.18 -3.09
C ARG A 607 -7.00 -14.68 -3.03
N ASN A 608 -5.80 -15.07 -2.60
CA ASN A 608 -5.39 -16.45 -2.34
C ASN A 608 -5.84 -16.99 -0.97
N SER A 609 -6.78 -16.32 -0.30
CA SER A 609 -7.20 -16.63 1.06
C SER A 609 -6.09 -16.63 2.13
N GLY A 610 -5.00 -15.89 1.90
CA GLY A 610 -3.92 -15.77 2.89
C GLY A 610 -3.07 -17.04 2.96
N TYR A 611 -2.99 -17.64 4.15
CA TYR A 611 -2.39 -18.96 4.35
C TYR A 611 -3.44 -20.05 4.66
N ASP A 612 -4.73 -19.71 4.61
CA ASP A 612 -5.83 -20.64 4.87
C ASP A 612 -5.78 -21.89 3.98
N ARG A 613 -5.78 -23.07 4.60
CA ARG A 613 -5.80 -24.37 3.90
C ARG A 613 -7.22 -24.82 3.51
N ILE A 614 -8.26 -24.12 4.00
CA ILE A 614 -9.66 -24.34 3.65
C ILE A 614 -10.04 -23.56 2.38
N TRP A 615 -9.31 -22.49 2.09
CA TRP A 615 -9.45 -21.57 0.96
C TRP A 615 -10.69 -20.68 0.95
N PHE A 616 -11.66 -20.91 1.83
CA PHE A 616 -12.89 -20.14 1.89
C PHE A 616 -13.26 -19.65 3.29
N LYS A 617 -12.43 -19.87 4.33
CA LYS A 617 -12.78 -19.54 5.71
C LYS A 617 -13.08 -18.04 5.92
N ASP A 618 -12.22 -17.17 5.40
CA ASP A 618 -12.42 -15.72 5.43
C ASP A 618 -13.74 -15.32 4.72
N ALA A 619 -14.04 -15.93 3.57
CA ALA A 619 -15.28 -15.68 2.84
C ALA A 619 -16.53 -16.21 3.58
N ALA A 620 -16.44 -17.39 4.19
CA ALA A 620 -17.53 -17.97 4.99
C ALA A 620 -17.83 -17.10 6.21
N ILE A 621 -16.80 -16.68 6.95
CA ILE A 621 -16.95 -15.77 8.10
C ILE A 621 -17.62 -14.47 7.67
N GLN A 622 -17.18 -13.87 6.56
CA GLN A 622 -17.75 -12.63 6.04
C GLN A 622 -19.22 -12.80 5.63
N LYS A 623 -19.59 -13.95 5.06
CA LYS A 623 -20.99 -14.29 4.76
C LYS A 623 -21.83 -14.44 6.02
N ILE A 624 -21.33 -15.16 7.03
CA ILE A 624 -22.04 -15.37 8.32
C ILE A 624 -22.36 -14.03 8.98
N ILE A 625 -21.42 -13.09 8.99
CA ILE A 625 -21.59 -11.80 9.67
C ILE A 625 -22.14 -10.68 8.76
N SER A 626 -22.58 -11.00 7.54
CA SER A 626 -22.97 -10.00 6.54
C SER A 626 -24.22 -9.21 6.89
N SER A 627 -25.08 -9.72 7.78
CA SER A 627 -26.31 -9.04 8.21
C SER A 627 -26.11 -8.09 9.40
N LEU A 628 -24.89 -7.95 9.92
CA LEU A 628 -24.57 -7.08 11.06
C LEU A 628 -24.30 -5.64 10.60
N ASN A 629 -24.26 -4.69 11.54
CA ASN A 629 -24.21 -3.25 11.25
C ASN A 629 -22.82 -2.72 10.81
N PHE A 630 -22.08 -3.42 9.96
CA PHE A 630 -20.78 -3.00 9.43
C PHE A 630 -20.51 -3.56 8.04
N ASP A 631 -19.58 -2.95 7.30
CA ASP A 631 -19.16 -3.46 6.00
C ASP A 631 -18.47 -4.83 6.12
N THR A 632 -18.92 -5.75 5.25
CA THR A 632 -18.26 -7.03 4.95
C THR A 632 -17.76 -7.02 3.51
N GLN A 633 -16.76 -7.85 3.20
CA GLN A 633 -16.22 -7.95 1.85
C GLN A 633 -16.97 -9.02 1.05
N GLY A 634 -17.52 -8.66 -0.11
CA GLY A 634 -18.03 -9.62 -1.09
C GLY A 634 -16.96 -10.63 -1.53
N SER A 635 -17.36 -11.88 -1.77
CA SER A 635 -16.50 -12.97 -2.26
C SER A 635 -17.12 -13.70 -3.45
N ARG A 636 -16.30 -14.13 -4.41
CA ARG A 636 -16.68 -15.13 -5.40
C ARG A 636 -15.49 -16.04 -5.72
N PRO A 637 -15.56 -17.36 -5.48
CA PRO A 637 -14.52 -18.29 -5.94
C PRO A 637 -14.44 -18.32 -7.45
N SER A 638 -13.24 -18.50 -7.97
CA SER A 638 -12.97 -18.46 -9.41
C SER A 638 -11.76 -19.30 -9.79
N LYS A 639 -11.74 -19.81 -11.01
CA LYS A 639 -10.58 -20.47 -11.63
C LYS A 639 -9.64 -19.41 -12.18
N LEU A 640 -8.34 -19.50 -11.88
CA LEU A 640 -7.34 -18.59 -12.42
C LEU A 640 -6.48 -19.29 -13.47
N TYR A 641 -6.29 -18.65 -14.61
CA TYR A 641 -5.29 -18.97 -15.62
C TYR A 641 -4.35 -17.77 -15.79
N ILE A 642 -3.05 -18.03 -15.90
CA ILE A 642 -2.03 -17.02 -16.22
C ILE A 642 -1.34 -17.45 -17.50
N ASN A 643 -1.35 -16.60 -18.52
CA ASN A 643 -0.74 -16.84 -19.85
C ASN A 643 -1.06 -18.23 -20.44
N GLY A 644 -2.27 -18.74 -20.18
CA GLY A 644 -2.73 -20.02 -20.69
C GLY A 644 -2.60 -21.21 -19.74
N GLU A 645 -1.84 -21.12 -18.65
CA GLU A 645 -1.66 -22.24 -17.70
C GLU A 645 -2.56 -22.10 -16.47
N TYR A 646 -3.17 -23.21 -16.05
CA TYR A 646 -4.03 -23.25 -14.87
C TYR A 646 -3.24 -22.97 -13.60
N TRP A 647 -3.78 -22.06 -12.80
CA TRP A 647 -3.15 -21.52 -11.61
C TRP A 647 -3.89 -21.84 -10.32
N GLY A 648 -5.04 -22.53 -10.37
CA GLY A 648 -5.81 -22.89 -9.18
C GLY A 648 -6.98 -21.96 -8.88
N ILE A 649 -7.71 -22.29 -7.81
CA ILE A 649 -8.76 -21.46 -7.23
C ILE A 649 -8.20 -20.15 -6.66
N ILE A 650 -8.85 -19.03 -6.99
CA ILE A 650 -8.62 -17.70 -6.43
C ILE A 650 -9.97 -17.07 -6.08
N ASN A 651 -10.02 -16.19 -5.08
CA ASN A 651 -11.25 -15.51 -4.68
C ASN A 651 -11.28 -14.07 -5.17
N ILE A 652 -12.27 -13.71 -6.00
CA ILE A 652 -12.55 -12.30 -6.28
C ILE A 652 -13.10 -11.69 -5.00
N ARG A 653 -12.52 -10.57 -4.55
CA ARG A 653 -12.93 -9.85 -3.33
C ARG A 653 -13.08 -8.36 -3.61
N GLU A 654 -14.02 -7.74 -2.92
CA GLU A 654 -14.08 -6.29 -2.83
C GLU A 654 -12.83 -5.73 -2.14
N ARG A 655 -12.43 -4.51 -2.53
CA ARG A 655 -11.29 -3.83 -1.93
C ARG A 655 -11.77 -2.62 -1.15
N TYR A 656 -11.62 -2.64 0.17
CA TYR A 656 -11.77 -1.43 0.97
C TYR A 656 -10.71 -0.38 0.57
N ASP A 657 -11.21 0.71 0.02
CA ASP A 657 -10.54 1.97 -0.26
C ASP A 657 -11.61 3.05 -0.51
N LYS A 658 -11.18 4.27 -0.84
CA LYS A 658 -12.11 5.36 -1.14
C LYS A 658 -13.09 5.07 -2.29
N TYR A 659 -12.74 4.20 -3.24
CA TYR A 659 -13.63 3.86 -4.36
C TYR A 659 -14.69 2.85 -3.96
N TYR A 660 -14.37 1.90 -3.06
CA TYR A 660 -15.40 1.05 -2.46
C TYR A 660 -16.43 1.89 -1.70
N LEU A 661 -15.97 2.76 -0.80
CA LEU A 661 -16.85 3.60 0.02
C LEU A 661 -17.67 4.58 -0.83
N SER A 662 -17.05 5.17 -1.85
CA SER A 662 -17.73 6.04 -2.81
C SER A 662 -18.87 5.33 -3.53
N ARG A 663 -18.61 4.11 -4.04
CA ARG A 663 -19.60 3.28 -4.73
C ARG A 663 -20.70 2.79 -3.81
N THR A 664 -20.35 2.28 -2.63
CA THR A 664 -21.30 1.68 -1.69
C THR A 664 -22.24 2.71 -1.07
N TYR A 665 -21.71 3.90 -0.72
CA TYR A 665 -22.46 4.91 0.03
C TYR A 665 -22.79 6.18 -0.75
N ASN A 666 -22.41 6.24 -2.04
CA ASN A 666 -22.54 7.44 -2.88
C ASN A 666 -21.86 8.68 -2.25
N ILE A 667 -20.59 8.51 -1.86
CA ILE A 667 -19.77 9.53 -1.19
C ILE A 667 -18.67 10.00 -2.14
N ASP A 668 -18.33 11.29 -2.08
CA ASP A 668 -17.17 11.84 -2.79
C ASP A 668 -15.87 11.21 -2.24
N PRO A 669 -15.07 10.51 -3.07
CA PRO A 669 -13.86 9.82 -2.63
C PRO A 669 -12.80 10.77 -2.03
N GLU A 670 -12.85 12.07 -2.34
CA GLU A 670 -11.91 13.06 -1.77
C GLU A 670 -12.35 13.59 -0.39
N LYS A 671 -13.53 13.20 0.10
CA LYS A 671 -14.07 13.57 1.43
C LYS A 671 -13.97 12.46 2.47
N ILE A 672 -13.20 11.41 2.19
CA ILE A 672 -13.09 10.23 3.04
C ILE A 672 -11.80 10.31 3.85
N ASP A 673 -11.94 10.22 5.17
CA ASP A 673 -10.83 9.81 6.03
C ASP A 673 -10.92 8.29 6.21
N LEU A 674 -9.89 7.55 5.79
CA LEU A 674 -9.78 6.10 5.93
C LEU A 674 -8.47 5.78 6.64
N LEU A 675 -8.59 5.12 7.79
CA LEU A 675 -7.47 4.80 8.67
C LEU A 675 -7.35 3.29 8.85
N THR A 676 -6.15 2.84 9.21
CA THR A 676 -5.86 1.44 9.52
C THR A 676 -5.02 1.31 10.77
N GLY A 677 -5.21 0.22 11.52
CA GLY A 677 -4.47 -0.07 12.75
C GLY A 677 -4.48 1.11 13.73
N ASN A 678 -3.29 1.48 14.22
CA ASN A 678 -3.11 2.59 15.15
C ASN A 678 -3.03 3.95 14.41
N ALA A 679 -4.17 4.42 13.90
CA ALA A 679 -4.35 5.70 13.21
C ALA A 679 -3.45 5.93 11.98
N THR A 680 -3.01 4.86 11.32
CA THR A 680 -2.22 4.99 10.08
C THR A 680 -3.13 5.44 8.94
N VAL A 681 -2.79 6.57 8.32
CA VAL A 681 -3.59 7.16 7.24
C VAL A 681 -3.47 6.33 5.96
N LYS A 682 -4.61 5.84 5.45
CA LYS A 682 -4.74 5.32 4.08
C LYS A 682 -5.22 6.42 3.13
N GLU A 683 -6.20 7.21 3.55
CA GLU A 683 -6.75 8.36 2.83
C GLU A 683 -7.17 9.44 3.85
N GLY A 684 -7.16 10.72 3.46
CA GLY A 684 -7.63 11.83 4.30
C GLY A 684 -6.72 12.15 5.50
N SER A 685 -7.31 12.37 6.68
CA SER A 685 -6.63 12.82 7.90
C SER A 685 -6.94 11.94 9.12
N ALA A 686 -5.98 11.86 10.05
CA ALA A 686 -6.15 11.16 11.33
C ALA A 686 -6.59 12.06 12.49
N ASN A 687 -6.59 13.39 12.34
CA ASN A 687 -6.72 14.33 13.46
C ASN A 687 -8.02 14.12 14.27
N HIS A 688 -9.17 14.03 13.59
CA HIS A 688 -10.45 13.83 14.27
C HIS A 688 -10.53 12.50 15.04
N TYR A 689 -9.86 11.46 14.55
CA TYR A 689 -9.76 10.19 15.28
C TYR A 689 -8.92 10.35 16.54
N LEU A 690 -7.76 11.01 16.42
CA LEU A 690 -6.87 11.25 17.55
C LEU A 690 -7.55 12.12 18.62
N ASP A 691 -8.32 13.14 18.22
CA ASP A 691 -9.11 13.97 19.14
C ASP A 691 -10.17 13.14 19.89
N MET A 692 -10.90 12.25 19.18
CA MET A 692 -11.84 11.32 19.81
C MET A 692 -11.15 10.37 20.79
N ILE A 693 -10.01 9.82 20.40
CA ILE A 693 -9.21 8.93 21.25
C ILE A 693 -8.72 9.66 22.51
N ASP A 694 -8.24 10.89 22.38
CA ASP A 694 -7.79 11.69 23.51
C ASP A 694 -8.96 12.14 24.40
N PHE A 695 -10.14 12.40 23.82
CA PHE A 695 -11.36 12.59 24.61
C PHE A 695 -11.68 11.35 25.45
N ILE A 696 -11.69 10.15 24.85
CA ILE A 696 -11.98 8.89 25.56
C ILE A 696 -10.94 8.61 26.66
N LYS A 697 -9.66 8.91 26.45
CA LYS A 697 -8.62 8.72 27.48
C LYS A 697 -8.81 9.63 28.69
N ASN A 698 -9.27 10.85 28.46
CA ASN A 698 -9.27 11.92 29.46
C ASN A 698 -10.64 12.13 30.13
N ASN A 699 -11.67 11.37 29.75
CA ASN A 699 -13.03 11.51 30.27
C ASN A 699 -13.60 10.15 30.70
N ASP A 700 -14.29 10.14 31.84
CA ASP A 700 -14.98 8.94 32.32
C ASP A 700 -16.28 8.73 31.55
N LEU A 701 -16.36 7.63 30.79
CA LEU A 701 -17.53 7.28 29.98
C LEU A 701 -18.67 6.64 30.79
N SER A 702 -18.48 6.34 32.07
CA SER A 702 -19.60 5.99 32.96
C SER A 702 -20.60 7.15 33.12
N ILE A 703 -20.15 8.39 32.85
CA ILE A 703 -20.95 9.61 32.90
C ILE A 703 -21.70 9.79 31.56
N SER A 704 -23.04 9.86 31.61
CA SER A 704 -23.91 9.93 30.42
C SER A 704 -23.57 11.09 29.47
N LYS A 705 -23.12 12.24 29.99
CA LYS A 705 -22.69 13.38 29.15
C LYS A 705 -21.50 13.02 28.25
N ASN A 706 -20.48 12.37 28.81
CA ASN A 706 -19.27 11.99 28.07
C ASN A 706 -19.56 10.85 27.09
N TYR A 707 -20.39 9.89 27.51
CA TYR A 707 -20.88 8.83 26.64
C TYR A 707 -21.64 9.38 25.41
N ASN A 708 -22.54 10.34 25.62
CA ASN A 708 -23.27 10.99 24.53
C ASN A 708 -22.35 11.78 23.59
N GLU A 709 -21.25 12.35 24.10
CA GLU A 709 -20.25 12.99 23.24
C GLU A 709 -19.58 11.97 22.31
N VAL A 710 -19.16 10.81 22.84
CA VAL A 710 -18.59 9.73 22.01
C VAL A 710 -19.60 9.22 20.97
N LYS A 711 -20.88 9.14 21.33
CA LYS A 711 -21.96 8.78 20.40
C LYS A 711 -22.09 9.74 19.20
N ASN A 712 -21.70 11.00 19.35
CA ASN A 712 -21.66 11.97 18.25
C ASN A 712 -20.40 11.83 17.37
N LEU A 713 -19.33 11.21 17.89
CA LEU A 713 -18.05 11.05 17.20
C LEU A 713 -17.94 9.72 16.44
N MET A 714 -18.65 8.69 16.89
CA MET A 714 -18.63 7.36 16.29
C MET A 714 -20.00 6.67 16.30
N ASP A 715 -20.19 5.75 15.35
CA ASP A 715 -21.40 4.95 15.27
C ASP A 715 -21.31 3.76 16.25
N LEU A 716 -21.99 3.88 17.39
CA LEU A 716 -21.91 2.89 18.47
C LEU A 716 -22.55 1.54 18.12
N ASP A 717 -23.59 1.53 17.28
CA ASP A 717 -24.21 0.27 16.83
C ASP A 717 -23.28 -0.50 15.90
N ASN A 718 -22.66 0.22 14.95
CA ASN A 718 -21.62 -0.32 14.09
C ASN A 718 -20.44 -0.89 14.91
N TYR A 719 -19.95 -0.12 15.89
CA TYR A 719 -18.82 -0.55 16.71
C TYR A 719 -19.17 -1.74 17.60
N ARG A 720 -20.37 -1.76 18.22
CA ARG A 720 -20.88 -2.87 19.04
C ARG A 720 -20.93 -4.17 18.24
N ASP A 721 -21.57 -4.14 17.07
CA ASP A 721 -21.66 -5.33 16.22
C ASP A 721 -20.26 -5.76 15.73
N TYR A 722 -19.39 -4.81 15.40
CA TYR A 722 -18.00 -5.08 14.99
C TYR A 722 -17.19 -5.82 16.06
N ILE A 723 -17.27 -5.39 17.33
CA ILE A 723 -16.56 -6.06 18.42
C ILE A 723 -17.19 -7.42 18.74
N ILE A 724 -18.53 -7.54 18.73
CA ILE A 724 -19.23 -8.80 18.96
C ILE A 724 -18.82 -9.85 17.91
N ALA A 725 -18.83 -9.45 16.63
CA ALA A 725 -18.43 -10.32 15.53
C ALA A 725 -17.00 -10.84 15.72
N ASN A 726 -16.02 -9.96 15.96
CA ASN A 726 -14.63 -10.37 16.17
C ASN A 726 -14.44 -11.27 17.40
N ILE A 727 -15.19 -11.02 18.48
CA ILE A 727 -15.17 -11.87 19.68
C ILE A 727 -15.73 -13.25 19.37
N TYR A 728 -16.92 -13.34 18.74
CA TYR A 728 -17.56 -14.60 18.41
C TYR A 728 -16.67 -15.45 17.49
N ILE A 729 -16.22 -14.88 16.37
CA ILE A 729 -15.40 -15.57 15.36
C ILE A 729 -13.99 -15.90 15.88
N GLN A 730 -13.65 -15.49 17.11
CA GLN A 730 -12.34 -15.70 17.72
C GLN A 730 -11.21 -15.19 16.82
N ASN A 731 -11.32 -13.94 16.35
CA ASN A 731 -10.26 -13.32 15.56
C ASN A 731 -9.08 -12.97 16.47
N ILE A 732 -8.04 -13.81 16.48
CA ILE A 732 -6.88 -13.64 17.37
C ILE A 732 -5.82 -12.67 16.85
N ASP A 733 -5.91 -12.24 15.59
CA ASP A 733 -5.03 -11.22 15.00
C ASP A 733 -5.60 -9.80 15.22
N TRP A 734 -6.86 -9.72 15.65
CA TRP A 734 -7.54 -8.54 16.17
C TRP A 734 -7.52 -8.56 17.71
N PRO A 735 -7.44 -7.42 18.44
CA PRO A 735 -7.55 -6.04 17.97
C PRO A 735 -6.20 -5.35 17.72
N GLN A 736 -5.06 -6.04 17.74
CA GLN A 736 -3.78 -5.36 17.50
C GLN A 736 -3.49 -5.15 16.00
N SER A 737 -4.13 -5.95 15.14
CA SER A 737 -4.07 -5.88 13.68
C SER A 737 -5.49 -5.98 13.10
N ASN A 738 -5.59 -5.92 11.77
CA ASN A 738 -6.81 -6.13 10.98
C ASN A 738 -7.95 -5.18 11.36
N ILE A 739 -7.59 -3.91 11.54
CA ILE A 739 -8.51 -2.82 11.86
C ILE A 739 -8.50 -1.80 10.71
N ASP A 740 -9.67 -1.53 10.15
CA ASP A 740 -9.94 -0.46 9.18
C ASP A 740 -11.20 0.29 9.62
N TYR A 741 -11.13 1.62 9.59
CA TYR A 741 -12.24 2.49 9.98
C TYR A 741 -12.21 3.78 9.19
N TRP A 742 -13.40 4.34 8.98
CA TRP A 742 -13.59 5.46 8.08
C TRP A 742 -14.65 6.44 8.58
N ARG A 743 -14.61 7.66 8.04
CA ARG A 743 -15.65 8.69 8.19
C ARG A 743 -15.67 9.62 6.98
N VAL A 744 -16.72 10.44 6.89
CA VAL A 744 -16.78 11.59 5.97
C VAL A 744 -16.26 12.85 6.69
N ASN A 745 -15.29 13.56 6.11
CA ASN A 745 -14.55 14.64 6.79
C ASN A 745 -15.11 16.06 6.59
N LYS A 746 -16.06 16.24 5.66
CA LYS A 746 -16.75 17.50 5.41
C LYS A 746 -18.23 17.26 5.13
N VAL A 747 -19.05 17.44 6.16
CA VAL A 747 -20.51 17.51 6.01
C VAL A 747 -20.81 18.83 5.29
N SER A 748 -21.25 18.78 4.04
CA SER A 748 -21.83 19.96 3.38
C SER A 748 -23.33 19.95 3.61
N ASP A 749 -23.91 21.12 3.84
CA ASP A 749 -25.36 21.33 3.97
C ASP A 749 -26.19 20.86 2.74
N SER A 750 -25.53 20.46 1.66
CA SER A 750 -26.12 20.01 0.40
C SER A 750 -26.00 18.50 0.13
N ILE A 751 -25.43 17.72 1.06
CA ILE A 751 -25.32 16.27 0.87
C ILE A 751 -26.70 15.63 1.11
N PRO A 752 -27.19 14.75 0.21
CA PRO A 752 -28.41 14.00 0.45
C PRO A 752 -28.35 13.33 1.82
N SER A 753 -29.46 13.30 2.55
CA SER A 753 -29.58 12.57 3.81
C SER A 753 -29.43 11.05 3.58
N ASN A 754 -28.22 10.59 3.27
CA ASN A 754 -27.80 9.22 3.48
C ASN A 754 -27.24 9.14 4.91
N ASN A 755 -27.58 8.09 5.65
CA ASN A 755 -27.23 7.94 7.09
C ASN A 755 -25.72 7.86 7.38
N TYR A 756 -24.86 8.03 6.37
CA TYR A 756 -23.42 7.79 6.43
C TYR A 756 -22.57 9.05 6.20
N SER A 757 -23.18 10.20 5.87
CA SER A 757 -22.48 11.50 5.73
C SER A 757 -22.47 12.33 7.02
N ASP A 758 -22.79 11.71 8.16
CA ASP A 758 -22.89 12.33 9.49
C ASP A 758 -21.54 12.60 10.18
N GLY A 759 -20.43 12.24 9.53
CA GLY A 759 -19.07 12.46 10.02
C GLY A 759 -18.64 11.53 11.16
N ARG A 760 -19.45 10.53 11.54
CA ARG A 760 -19.12 9.54 12.57
C ARG A 760 -18.16 8.48 12.05
N TRP A 761 -17.24 8.04 12.91
CA TRP A 761 -16.35 6.89 12.65
C TRP A 761 -17.10 5.56 12.61
N ARG A 762 -16.75 4.71 11.64
CA ARG A 762 -17.30 3.36 11.43
C ARG A 762 -16.18 2.36 11.13
N TRP A 763 -16.30 1.15 11.64
CA TRP A 763 -15.35 0.04 11.48
C TRP A 763 -15.85 -0.96 10.45
N MET A 764 -14.91 -1.62 9.80
CA MET A 764 -15.15 -2.62 8.76
C MET A 764 -14.37 -3.89 9.09
N VAL A 765 -14.96 -5.07 8.85
CA VAL A 765 -14.29 -6.36 9.09
C VAL A 765 -13.56 -6.80 7.83
N PHE A 766 -12.28 -7.14 7.96
CA PHE A 766 -11.47 -7.75 6.90
C PHE A 766 -10.41 -8.68 7.52
N ASP A 767 -9.87 -9.59 6.71
CA ASP A 767 -8.74 -10.46 7.09
C ASP A 767 -9.06 -11.34 8.32
N THR A 768 -10.07 -12.21 8.16
CA THR A 768 -10.56 -13.10 9.23
C THR A 768 -10.04 -14.54 9.08
N ASP A 769 -8.98 -14.76 8.30
CA ASP A 769 -8.36 -16.06 8.09
C ASP A 769 -7.74 -16.65 9.37
N ASN A 770 -7.48 -15.86 10.41
CA ASN A 770 -7.13 -16.37 11.75
C ASN A 770 -8.33 -16.48 12.71
N GLY A 771 -9.56 -16.60 12.19
CA GLY A 771 -10.77 -16.91 12.95
C GLY A 771 -11.06 -18.41 13.10
N PHE A 772 -12.10 -18.72 13.88
CA PHE A 772 -12.67 -20.05 14.16
C PHE A 772 -11.70 -21.05 14.82
N GLY A 773 -10.64 -20.54 15.46
CA GLY A 773 -9.70 -21.37 16.22
C GLY A 773 -8.83 -22.29 15.36
N VAL A 774 -8.79 -22.11 14.04
CA VAL A 774 -7.93 -22.85 13.10
C VAL A 774 -6.86 -21.91 12.56
N TYR A 775 -5.59 -22.13 12.92
CA TYR A 775 -4.50 -21.24 12.53
C TYR A 775 -4.03 -21.48 11.09
N SER A 776 -3.79 -20.38 10.37
CA SER A 776 -3.50 -20.39 8.92
C SER A 776 -2.15 -21.03 8.52
N LEU A 777 -1.34 -21.57 9.44
CA LEU A 777 -0.07 -22.22 9.08
C LEU A 777 -0.04 -23.74 9.27
N GLY A 778 -1.16 -24.38 9.61
CA GLY A 778 -1.23 -25.85 9.74
C GLY A 778 -0.31 -26.44 10.84
N ILE A 779 0.37 -25.60 11.62
CA ILE A 779 1.05 -26.03 12.83
C ILE A 779 -0.03 -26.24 13.87
N LEU A 780 -0.30 -27.51 14.14
CA LEU A 780 -0.98 -28.02 15.32
C LEU A 780 -0.44 -27.26 16.55
N SER A 781 -1.15 -26.24 17.01
CA SER A 781 -1.18 -25.97 18.42
C SER A 781 -2.21 -26.94 18.98
N ASP A 782 -1.81 -27.79 19.91
CA ASP A 782 -2.63 -28.74 20.67
C ASP A 782 -3.79 -28.09 21.46
N SER A 783 -4.15 -26.85 21.15
CA SER A 783 -5.29 -26.11 21.67
C SER A 783 -6.30 -25.88 20.56
N VAL A 784 -7.21 -26.84 20.40
CA VAL A 784 -8.62 -26.53 20.14
C VAL A 784 -8.97 -25.30 20.98
N SER A 785 -9.52 -24.22 20.41
CA SER A 785 -9.90 -23.10 21.29
C SER A 785 -11.14 -22.32 20.87
N TYR A 786 -12.21 -23.01 20.45
CA TYR A 786 -13.56 -22.46 20.66
C TYR A 786 -13.81 -22.04 22.13
N THR A 787 -12.93 -22.47 23.04
CA THR A 787 -12.79 -22.08 24.45
C THR A 787 -12.03 -20.77 24.70
N HIS A 788 -11.38 -20.14 23.71
CA HIS A 788 -10.58 -18.93 23.95
C HIS A 788 -11.49 -17.78 24.38
N ASN A 789 -11.19 -17.17 25.52
CA ASN A 789 -11.93 -16.00 26.02
C ASN A 789 -11.51 -14.73 25.27
N THR A 790 -11.98 -14.59 24.03
CA THR A 790 -11.71 -13.42 23.17
C THR A 790 -12.33 -12.15 23.75
N LEU A 791 -13.39 -12.24 24.57
CA LEU A 791 -13.98 -11.10 25.25
C LEU A 791 -12.99 -10.49 26.23
N ALA A 792 -12.38 -11.30 27.09
CA ALA A 792 -11.31 -10.85 27.99
C ALA A 792 -10.09 -10.32 27.22
N TYR A 793 -9.74 -10.96 26.10
CA TYR A 793 -8.67 -10.47 25.22
C TYR A 793 -9.00 -9.08 24.65
N ALA A 794 -10.24 -8.85 24.21
CA ALA A 794 -10.72 -7.60 23.61
C ALA A 794 -10.89 -6.43 24.59
N THR A 795 -10.85 -6.69 25.90
CA THR A 795 -11.07 -5.70 26.96
C THR A 795 -9.91 -5.58 27.95
N ARG A 796 -8.79 -6.27 27.69
CA ARG A 796 -7.59 -6.25 28.55
C ARG A 796 -7.06 -4.82 28.82
N PRO A 797 -6.45 -4.56 29.99
CA PRO A 797 -5.96 -3.23 30.34
C PRO A 797 -4.71 -2.81 29.55
N ASN A 798 -4.44 -1.50 29.54
CA ASN A 798 -3.18 -0.87 29.09
C ASN A 798 -2.74 -1.18 27.66
N ASN A 799 -3.69 -1.22 26.71
CA ASN A 799 -3.39 -1.38 25.29
C ASN A 799 -4.18 -0.36 24.44
N TRP A 800 -3.53 0.26 23.46
CA TRP A 800 -4.16 1.23 22.56
C TRP A 800 -5.34 0.61 21.79
N SER A 801 -5.24 -0.68 21.46
CA SER A 801 -6.23 -1.42 20.66
C SER A 801 -7.53 -1.74 21.39
N THR A 802 -7.52 -1.77 22.73
CA THR A 802 -8.70 -2.09 23.56
C THR A 802 -9.26 -0.88 24.29
N LEU A 803 -8.71 0.31 24.01
CA LEU A 803 -9.08 1.55 24.71
C LEU A 803 -10.56 1.87 24.56
N ILE A 804 -11.10 1.80 23.33
CA ILE A 804 -12.51 2.15 23.07
C ILE A 804 -13.44 1.12 23.72
N SER A 805 -13.24 -0.17 23.46
CA SER A 805 -14.10 -1.24 23.99
C SER A 805 -14.14 -1.23 25.52
N LYS A 806 -12.98 -1.14 26.18
CA LYS A 806 -12.90 -1.10 27.64
C LYS A 806 -13.66 0.10 28.22
N ASN A 807 -13.48 1.30 27.68
CA ASN A 807 -14.13 2.49 28.23
C ASN A 807 -15.64 2.50 27.96
N LEU A 808 -16.10 2.04 26.80
CA LEU A 808 -17.53 1.95 26.51
C LEU A 808 -18.23 0.94 27.42
N LEU A 809 -17.61 -0.20 27.72
CA LEU A 809 -18.19 -1.22 28.62
C LEU A 809 -18.28 -0.78 30.09
N ASN A 810 -17.61 0.30 30.49
CA ASN A 810 -17.82 0.91 31.81
C ASN A 810 -19.15 1.68 31.91
N ASN A 811 -19.74 2.06 30.78
CA ASN A 811 -21.05 2.70 30.74
C ASN A 811 -22.16 1.64 30.89
N PRO A 812 -23.09 1.78 31.85
CA PRO A 812 -24.12 0.78 32.12
C PRO A 812 -25.09 0.57 30.95
N ASP A 813 -25.41 1.62 30.19
CA ASP A 813 -26.32 1.53 29.05
C ASP A 813 -25.67 0.75 27.91
N PHE A 814 -24.44 1.11 27.53
CA PHE A 814 -23.70 0.39 26.49
C PHE A 814 -23.38 -1.06 26.90
N ARG A 815 -23.05 -1.30 28.17
CA ARG A 815 -22.81 -2.65 28.68
C ARG A 815 -24.04 -3.54 28.56
N THR A 816 -25.19 -3.04 28.98
CA THR A 816 -26.46 -3.78 28.91
C THR A 816 -26.82 -4.06 27.46
N ASP A 817 -26.69 -3.05 26.60
CA ASP A 817 -26.95 -3.16 25.17
C ASP A 817 -25.99 -4.13 24.46
N PHE A 818 -24.71 -4.14 24.83
CA PHE A 818 -23.72 -5.12 24.33
C PHE A 818 -24.10 -6.55 24.72
N ILE A 819 -24.47 -6.80 25.99
CA ILE A 819 -24.87 -8.14 26.46
C ILE A 819 -26.13 -8.60 25.72
N ILE A 820 -27.14 -7.74 25.63
CA ILE A 820 -28.40 -8.03 24.93
C ILE A 820 -28.12 -8.37 23.47
N ARG A 821 -27.40 -7.51 22.75
CA ARG A 821 -27.12 -7.71 21.33
C ARG A 821 -26.33 -8.99 21.09
N PHE A 822 -25.33 -9.29 21.93
CA PHE A 822 -24.54 -10.50 21.78
C PHE A 822 -25.41 -11.75 22.01
N THR A 823 -26.27 -11.70 23.02
CA THR A 823 -27.20 -12.79 23.33
C THR A 823 -28.22 -13.02 22.21
N ASP A 824 -28.77 -11.94 21.64
CA ASP A 824 -29.67 -12.03 20.50
C ASP A 824 -28.98 -12.69 19.28
N LEU A 825 -27.72 -12.33 19.00
CA LEU A 825 -26.95 -12.94 17.92
C LEU A 825 -26.65 -14.42 18.19
N LEU A 826 -26.37 -14.80 19.45
CA LEU A 826 -26.20 -16.21 19.86
C LEU A 826 -27.48 -17.05 19.68
N ASN A 827 -28.65 -16.42 19.68
CA ASN A 827 -29.94 -17.07 19.42
C ASN A 827 -30.42 -16.93 17.96
N SER A 828 -29.61 -16.34 17.07
CA SER A 828 -29.93 -16.16 15.64
C SER A 828 -28.72 -16.49 14.75
N VAL A 829 -27.97 -15.47 14.31
CA VAL A 829 -26.86 -15.55 13.34
C VAL A 829 -25.71 -16.45 13.81
N PHE A 830 -25.55 -16.65 15.12
CA PHE A 830 -24.48 -17.45 15.71
C PHE A 830 -24.95 -18.81 16.25
N THR A 831 -26.14 -19.24 15.84
CA THR A 831 -26.61 -20.60 16.16
C THR A 831 -25.73 -21.65 15.46
N PRO A 832 -25.50 -22.81 16.10
CA PRO A 832 -24.73 -23.91 15.51
C PRO A 832 -25.19 -24.29 14.09
N LYS A 833 -26.51 -24.34 13.90
CA LYS A 833 -27.14 -24.71 12.64
C LYS A 833 -26.80 -23.73 11.53
N PHE A 834 -27.07 -22.43 11.72
CA PHE A 834 -26.85 -21.41 10.69
C PHE A 834 -25.40 -21.31 10.26
N VAL A 835 -24.47 -21.30 11.23
CA VAL A 835 -23.04 -21.22 10.96
C VAL A 835 -22.56 -22.48 10.21
N SER A 836 -22.97 -23.67 10.65
CA SER A 836 -22.62 -24.93 9.99
C SER A 836 -23.17 -25.04 8.57
N GLU A 837 -24.44 -24.67 8.36
CA GLU A 837 -25.07 -24.68 7.03
C GLU A 837 -24.37 -23.70 6.09
N THR A 838 -23.97 -22.52 6.57
CA THR A 838 -23.20 -21.55 5.77
C THR A 838 -21.82 -22.10 5.39
N ILE A 839 -21.13 -22.79 6.31
CA ILE A 839 -19.83 -23.44 6.02
C ILE A 839 -20.00 -24.52 4.95
N LEU A 840 -21.04 -25.35 5.05
CA LEU A 840 -21.32 -26.43 4.09
C LEU A 840 -21.74 -25.90 2.71
N GLU A 841 -22.51 -24.81 2.69
CA GLU A 841 -22.82 -24.11 1.44
C GLU A 841 -21.54 -23.61 0.77
N MET A 842 -20.64 -22.97 1.53
CA MET A 842 -19.34 -22.54 1.00
C MET A 842 -18.50 -23.71 0.51
N LYS A 843 -18.45 -24.84 1.24
CA LYS A 843 -17.77 -26.07 0.78
C LYS A 843 -18.26 -26.50 -0.60
N SER A 844 -19.57 -26.55 -0.81
CA SER A 844 -20.18 -27.01 -2.06
C SER A 844 -19.75 -26.19 -3.29
N LEU A 845 -19.42 -24.90 -3.11
CA LEU A 845 -18.96 -24.03 -4.19
C LEU A 845 -17.53 -24.38 -4.65
N TYR A 846 -16.68 -24.89 -3.77
CA TYR A 846 -15.26 -25.16 -4.05
C TYR A 846 -15.00 -26.62 -4.42
N GLU A 847 -15.86 -27.52 -3.95
CA GLU A 847 -15.72 -28.98 -4.11
C GLU A 847 -15.49 -29.43 -5.57
N PRO A 848 -16.13 -28.86 -6.60
CA PRO A 848 -15.87 -29.26 -7.99
C PRO A 848 -14.44 -28.98 -8.49
N GLU A 849 -13.71 -28.04 -7.87
CA GLU A 849 -12.43 -27.52 -8.38
C GLU A 849 -11.24 -27.81 -7.45
N ILE A 850 -11.50 -28.14 -6.18
CA ILE A 850 -10.45 -28.26 -5.17
C ILE A 850 -9.42 -29.33 -5.51
N GLN A 851 -9.82 -30.41 -6.20
CA GLN A 851 -8.89 -31.47 -6.59
C GLN A 851 -7.82 -30.97 -7.57
N ASP A 852 -8.17 -30.12 -8.52
CA ASP A 852 -7.21 -29.56 -9.47
C ASP A 852 -6.37 -28.44 -8.83
N HIS A 853 -6.94 -27.70 -7.87
CA HIS A 853 -6.16 -26.80 -7.02
C HIS A 853 -5.08 -27.58 -6.24
N ILE A 854 -5.43 -28.71 -5.62
CA ILE A 854 -4.50 -29.56 -4.86
C ILE A 854 -3.40 -30.11 -5.79
N LYS A 855 -3.75 -30.62 -6.98
CA LYS A 855 -2.74 -31.06 -7.97
C LYS A 855 -1.76 -29.95 -8.34
N ARG A 856 -2.24 -28.71 -8.42
CA ARG A 856 -1.42 -27.55 -8.78
C ARG A 856 -0.51 -27.07 -7.63
N TRP A 857 -1.01 -27.05 -6.40
CA TRP A 857 -0.35 -26.36 -5.27
C TRP A 857 0.10 -27.25 -4.13
N ASN A 858 -0.36 -28.49 -4.07
CA ASN A 858 -0.18 -29.40 -2.95
C ASN A 858 -0.59 -28.74 -1.61
N ALA A 859 -1.71 -28.00 -1.64
CA ALA A 859 -2.24 -27.26 -0.51
C ALA A 859 -3.78 -27.15 -0.61
N PRO A 860 -4.57 -27.81 0.27
CA PRO A 860 -4.14 -28.80 1.25
C PRO A 860 -3.47 -30.03 0.58
N ASN A 861 -2.86 -30.91 1.38
CA ASN A 861 -2.07 -32.02 0.84
C ASN A 861 -2.93 -33.00 0.00
N ASP A 862 -4.18 -33.20 0.39
CA ASP A 862 -5.16 -34.05 -0.28
C ASP A 862 -6.60 -33.63 0.10
N ILE A 863 -7.58 -34.34 -0.45
CA ILE A 863 -9.00 -34.06 -0.24
C ILE A 863 -9.47 -34.41 1.18
N ASP A 864 -8.86 -35.41 1.81
CA ASP A 864 -9.23 -35.84 3.16
C ASP A 864 -8.79 -34.80 4.18
N ALA A 865 -7.55 -34.29 4.05
CA ALA A 865 -7.05 -33.17 4.83
C ALA A 865 -7.90 -31.90 4.62
N TRP A 866 -8.44 -31.67 3.42
CA TRP A 866 -9.38 -30.56 3.20
C TRP A 866 -10.68 -30.75 4.01
N ASN A 867 -11.27 -31.95 3.95
CA ASN A 867 -12.48 -32.29 4.69
C ASN A 867 -12.27 -32.20 6.22
N GLU A 868 -11.16 -32.73 6.73
CA GLU A 868 -10.81 -32.65 8.16
C GLU A 868 -10.69 -31.19 8.64
N ASN A 869 -10.10 -30.31 7.82
CA ASN A 869 -10.03 -28.89 8.14
C ASN A 869 -11.41 -28.22 8.21
N ILE A 870 -12.35 -28.66 7.37
CA ILE A 870 -13.74 -28.15 7.39
C ILE A 870 -14.49 -28.68 8.61
N ASP A 871 -14.30 -29.95 8.98
CA ASP A 871 -14.90 -30.53 10.18
C ASP A 871 -14.49 -29.78 11.45
N MET A 872 -13.27 -29.22 11.49
CA MET A 872 -12.86 -28.33 12.57
C MET A 872 -13.68 -27.03 12.64
N LEU A 873 -14.08 -26.45 11.51
CA LEU A 873 -14.95 -25.27 11.50
C LEU A 873 -16.37 -25.62 11.97
N ILE A 874 -16.89 -26.78 11.57
CA ILE A 874 -18.19 -27.28 12.04
C ILE A 874 -18.15 -27.53 13.55
N LYS A 875 -17.05 -28.12 14.06
CA LYS A 875 -16.85 -28.29 15.51
C LYS A 875 -16.82 -26.94 16.22
N PHE A 876 -16.12 -25.94 15.69
CA PHE A 876 -16.13 -24.59 16.24
C PHE A 876 -17.56 -24.02 16.29
N ALA A 877 -18.33 -24.12 15.21
CA ALA A 877 -19.71 -23.63 15.13
C ALA A 877 -20.62 -24.25 16.21
N ASN A 878 -20.46 -25.54 16.47
CA ASN A 878 -21.26 -26.27 17.45
C ASN A 878 -20.90 -25.93 18.90
N GLU A 879 -19.62 -25.78 19.19
CA GLU A 879 -19.14 -25.62 20.58
C GLU A 879 -19.07 -24.15 21.01
N ARG A 880 -18.74 -23.22 20.09
CA ARG A 880 -18.48 -21.81 20.44
C ARG A 880 -19.61 -21.10 21.21
N PRO A 881 -20.90 -21.27 20.89
CA PRO A 881 -21.96 -20.52 21.55
C PRO A 881 -22.06 -20.73 23.07
N SER A 882 -21.87 -21.95 23.57
CA SER A 882 -21.93 -22.24 25.01
C SER A 882 -20.76 -21.60 25.76
N PHE A 883 -19.54 -21.72 25.24
CA PHE A 883 -18.37 -21.03 25.79
C PHE A 883 -18.53 -19.53 25.74
N GLN A 884 -19.12 -18.98 24.68
CA GLN A 884 -19.33 -17.55 24.57
C GLN A 884 -20.29 -17.02 25.65
N ARG A 885 -21.37 -17.77 25.97
CA ARG A 885 -22.24 -17.42 27.10
C ARG A 885 -21.51 -17.48 28.44
N ALA A 886 -20.73 -18.54 28.68
CA ALA A 886 -19.91 -18.67 29.89
C ALA A 886 -18.92 -17.49 30.04
N HIS A 887 -18.27 -17.08 28.96
CA HIS A 887 -17.36 -15.92 28.98
C HIS A 887 -18.08 -14.60 29.26
N ILE A 888 -19.29 -14.41 28.74
CA ILE A 888 -20.11 -13.22 29.03
C ILE A 888 -20.49 -13.21 30.52
N MET A 889 -20.94 -14.35 31.05
CA MET A 889 -21.30 -14.47 32.46
C MET A 889 -20.12 -14.19 33.39
N GLU A 890 -18.96 -14.80 33.12
CA GLU A 890 -17.73 -14.57 33.87
C GLU A 890 -17.29 -13.09 33.81
N HIS A 891 -17.36 -12.47 32.63
CA HIS A 891 -16.86 -11.11 32.44
C HIS A 891 -17.73 -10.04 33.11
N PHE A 892 -19.04 -10.29 33.22
CA PHE A 892 -20.01 -9.32 33.74
C PHE A 892 -20.64 -9.73 35.08
N ASP A 893 -20.15 -10.81 35.71
CA ASP A 893 -20.63 -11.33 37.00
C ASP A 893 -22.13 -11.67 36.98
N ILE A 894 -22.56 -12.38 35.93
CA ILE A 894 -23.96 -12.83 35.76
C ILE A 894 -24.12 -14.21 36.39
N GLU A 895 -25.12 -14.38 37.26
CA GLU A 895 -25.34 -15.59 38.05
C GLU A 895 -25.69 -16.82 37.19
N LYS A 896 -26.72 -16.74 36.33
CA LYS A 896 -27.22 -17.90 35.58
C LYS A 896 -27.83 -17.55 34.22
N GLU A 897 -27.89 -18.57 33.36
CA GLU A 897 -28.68 -18.56 32.12
C GLU A 897 -30.18 -18.73 32.43
N ILE A 898 -31.03 -18.20 31.56
CA ILE A 898 -32.50 -18.26 31.61
C ILE A 898 -33.03 -18.73 30.26
N ASN A 899 -33.96 -19.68 30.25
CA ASN A 899 -34.65 -20.07 29.03
C ASN A 899 -35.85 -19.15 28.77
N VAL A 900 -35.97 -18.69 27.53
CA VAL A 900 -37.10 -17.90 27.05
C VAL A 900 -37.82 -18.70 25.97
N ASN A 901 -38.98 -19.25 26.33
CA ASN A 901 -39.85 -20.05 25.47
C ASN A 901 -40.97 -19.17 24.93
N ILE A 902 -41.01 -19.00 23.62
CA ILE A 902 -41.94 -18.10 22.95
C ILE A 902 -42.80 -18.86 21.95
N ASN A 903 -44.10 -18.58 21.93
CA ASN A 903 -45.02 -19.13 20.96
C ASN A 903 -46.01 -18.07 20.44
N VAL A 904 -46.70 -18.40 19.35
CA VAL A 904 -47.81 -17.60 18.81
C VAL A 904 -48.99 -18.50 18.55
N CYS A 905 -50.22 -18.00 18.70
CA CYS A 905 -51.41 -18.80 18.39
C CYS A 905 -51.49 -19.21 16.91
N CYS A 906 -50.83 -18.45 16.02
CA CYS A 906 -50.73 -18.72 14.59
C CYS A 906 -49.67 -17.81 13.94
N SER A 907 -48.62 -18.39 13.37
CA SER A 907 -47.51 -17.65 12.72
C SER A 907 -47.92 -16.83 11.51
N LYS A 908 -49.09 -17.11 10.90
CA LYS A 908 -49.64 -16.32 9.79
C LYS A 908 -50.33 -15.03 10.24
N LYS A 909 -50.52 -14.82 11.54
CA LYS A 909 -51.27 -13.68 12.10
C LYS A 909 -50.38 -12.64 12.77
N GLY A 910 -49.12 -12.98 13.01
CA GLY A 910 -48.17 -12.16 13.74
C GLY A 910 -46.97 -12.99 14.18
N PHE A 911 -45.92 -12.27 14.55
CA PHE A 911 -44.69 -12.81 15.10
C PHE A 911 -44.30 -12.01 16.34
N ILE A 912 -43.18 -12.35 16.95
CA ILE A 912 -42.67 -11.76 18.18
C ILE A 912 -41.26 -11.27 17.91
N SER A 913 -40.97 -10.04 18.32
CA SER A 913 -39.63 -9.47 18.37
C SER A 913 -39.13 -9.55 19.80
N ILE A 914 -37.89 -9.98 19.98
CA ILE A 914 -37.19 -9.95 21.27
C ILE A 914 -35.94 -9.10 21.09
N ASN A 915 -35.87 -8.02 21.87
CA ASN A 915 -34.79 -7.05 21.85
C ASN A 915 -34.51 -6.52 20.43
N THR A 916 -33.43 -7.00 19.81
CA THR A 916 -32.94 -6.56 18.49
C THR A 916 -33.18 -7.57 17.37
N ILE A 917 -33.87 -8.69 17.65
CA ILE A 917 -34.16 -9.73 16.65
C ILE A 917 -35.66 -10.01 16.53
N ASP A 918 -36.09 -10.16 15.28
CA ASP A 918 -37.43 -10.64 14.98
C ASP A 918 -37.41 -12.16 14.88
N ILE A 919 -38.29 -12.84 15.61
CA ILE A 919 -38.48 -14.29 15.53
C ILE A 919 -39.35 -14.58 14.29
N HIS A 920 -38.77 -14.34 13.12
CA HIS A 920 -39.42 -14.40 11.83
C HIS A 920 -38.49 -15.09 10.81
N PRO A 921 -39.02 -15.88 9.83
CA PRO A 921 -38.20 -16.59 8.85
C PRO A 921 -37.23 -15.75 8.01
N SER A 922 -37.46 -14.45 7.91
CA SER A 922 -36.56 -13.53 7.20
C SER A 922 -35.31 -13.15 8.01
N THR A 923 -35.28 -13.43 9.31
CA THR A 923 -34.15 -13.13 10.19
C THR A 923 -33.10 -14.23 10.05
N PRO A 924 -31.84 -13.93 9.69
CA PRO A 924 -30.81 -14.93 9.55
C PRO A 924 -30.62 -15.76 10.84
N GLY A 925 -30.62 -17.08 10.68
CA GLY A 925 -30.50 -18.03 11.79
C GLY A 925 -31.81 -18.38 12.50
N ILE A 926 -32.93 -17.77 12.13
CA ILE A 926 -34.27 -18.19 12.56
C ILE A 926 -34.84 -19.18 11.52
N SER A 927 -35.48 -20.26 11.98
CA SER A 927 -36.02 -21.30 11.10
C SER A 927 -37.24 -20.83 10.30
N GLU A 928 -37.54 -21.51 9.18
CA GLU A 928 -38.75 -21.25 8.38
C GLU A 928 -40.06 -21.42 9.17
N ASN A 929 -40.04 -22.27 10.21
CA ASN A 929 -41.14 -22.49 11.13
C ASN A 929 -40.65 -22.17 12.55
N PRO A 930 -40.64 -20.89 12.95
CA PRO A 930 -39.91 -20.45 14.13
C PRO A 930 -40.55 -20.83 15.46
N TYR A 931 -41.85 -21.15 15.47
CA TYR A 931 -42.61 -21.38 16.70
C TYR A 931 -42.99 -22.85 16.91
N PRO A 932 -42.93 -23.38 18.16
CA PRO A 932 -42.42 -22.71 19.36
C PRO A 932 -40.91 -22.43 19.26
N TRP A 933 -40.50 -21.28 19.75
CA TRP A 933 -39.12 -20.80 19.73
C TRP A 933 -38.52 -20.90 21.14
N ASN A 934 -37.26 -21.31 21.24
CA ASN A 934 -36.51 -21.33 22.49
C ASN A 934 -35.21 -20.53 22.29
N GLY A 935 -34.96 -19.61 23.20
CA GLY A 935 -33.70 -18.88 23.28
C GLY A 935 -33.13 -18.89 24.70
N VAL A 936 -31.81 -18.75 24.80
CA VAL A 936 -31.08 -18.69 26.07
C VAL A 936 -30.63 -17.26 26.33
N TYR A 937 -31.06 -16.71 27.46
CA TYR A 937 -30.77 -15.37 27.95
C TYR A 937 -30.09 -15.41 29.33
N PHE A 938 -29.90 -14.25 29.94
CA PHE A 938 -29.20 -14.10 31.22
C PHE A 938 -30.13 -13.54 32.30
N SER A 939 -29.96 -14.00 33.54
CA SER A 939 -30.67 -13.46 34.69
C SER A 939 -30.30 -11.99 34.94
N GLU A 940 -31.22 -11.20 35.48
CA GLU A 940 -31.05 -9.79 35.84
C GLU A 940 -30.73 -8.83 34.67
N ILE A 941 -30.62 -9.33 33.43
CA ILE A 941 -30.46 -8.50 32.23
C ILE A 941 -31.85 -8.22 31.63
N PRO A 942 -32.25 -6.96 31.47
CA PRO A 942 -33.57 -6.62 30.95
C PRO A 942 -33.73 -7.09 29.50
N ILE A 943 -34.88 -7.69 29.19
CA ILE A 943 -35.30 -8.04 27.83
C ILE A 943 -36.61 -7.33 27.48
N THR A 944 -36.75 -6.95 26.22
CA THR A 944 -37.97 -6.35 25.66
C THR A 944 -38.60 -7.34 24.68
N ILE A 945 -39.84 -7.73 24.92
CA ILE A 945 -40.57 -8.68 24.07
C ILE A 945 -41.80 -7.98 23.50
N THR A 946 -41.91 -7.94 22.17
CA THR A 946 -42.97 -7.23 21.46
C THR A 946 -43.72 -8.16 20.53
N ALA A 947 -45.04 -8.25 20.68
CA ALA A 947 -45.89 -8.98 19.73
C ALA A 947 -46.17 -8.11 18.48
N ILE A 948 -45.77 -8.54 17.30
CA ILE A 948 -45.94 -7.79 16.03
C ILE A 948 -47.03 -8.47 15.17
N PRO A 949 -48.21 -7.84 14.99
CA PRO A 949 -49.26 -8.41 14.16
C PRO A 949 -48.93 -8.30 12.67
N GLU A 950 -49.30 -9.32 11.91
CA GLU A 950 -49.29 -9.26 10.44
C GLU A 950 -50.44 -8.40 9.92
N PRO A 951 -50.36 -7.89 8.67
CA PRO A 951 -51.45 -7.15 8.04
C PRO A 951 -52.81 -7.86 8.15
N GLY A 952 -53.84 -7.14 8.61
CA GLY A 952 -55.19 -7.67 8.81
C GLY A 952 -55.45 -8.29 10.20
N TYR A 953 -54.46 -8.29 11.08
CA TYR A 953 -54.57 -8.78 12.46
C TYR A 953 -54.21 -7.70 13.48
N LYS A 954 -54.59 -7.94 14.74
CA LYS A 954 -54.18 -7.14 15.90
C LYS A 954 -53.75 -8.06 17.03
N PHE A 955 -52.77 -7.59 17.80
CA PHE A 955 -52.41 -8.23 19.07
C PHE A 955 -53.61 -8.14 20.03
N HIS A 956 -53.94 -9.27 20.67
CA HIS A 956 -55.04 -9.34 21.63
C HIS A 956 -54.53 -9.36 23.07
N LYS A 957 -53.72 -10.37 23.41
CA LYS A 957 -53.11 -10.52 24.74
C LYS A 957 -51.98 -11.55 24.75
N TRP A 958 -51.18 -11.51 25.81
CA TRP A 958 -50.28 -12.58 26.23
C TRP A 958 -51.05 -13.61 27.05
N LYS A 959 -50.93 -14.90 26.72
CA LYS A 959 -51.74 -15.96 27.33
C LYS A 959 -51.39 -16.19 28.82
N GLU A 960 -50.11 -16.19 29.16
CA GLU A 960 -49.60 -16.63 30.47
C GLU A 960 -49.65 -15.52 31.53
N ILE A 961 -49.54 -14.25 31.12
CA ILE A 961 -49.51 -13.09 32.02
C ILE A 961 -50.76 -12.20 31.94
N ASP A 962 -51.79 -12.64 31.20
CA ASP A 962 -53.07 -11.94 30.93
C ASP A 962 -52.92 -10.42 30.70
N SER A 963 -51.92 -10.02 29.92
CA SER A 963 -51.64 -8.62 29.60
C SER A 963 -52.01 -8.31 28.15
N ASN A 964 -52.64 -7.16 27.92
CA ASN A 964 -52.91 -6.62 26.58
C ASN A 964 -51.85 -5.61 26.11
N GLN A 965 -50.79 -5.38 26.89
CA GLN A 965 -49.66 -4.56 26.46
C GLN A 965 -48.85 -5.31 25.41
N ARG A 966 -48.73 -4.69 24.24
CA ARG A 966 -48.04 -5.28 23.09
C ARG A 966 -46.54 -5.51 23.35
N GLU A 967 -45.90 -4.58 24.04
CA GLU A 967 -44.51 -4.62 24.45
C GLU A 967 -44.42 -4.90 25.95
N LEU A 968 -43.56 -5.86 26.32
CA LEU A 968 -43.25 -6.22 27.70
C LEU A 968 -41.76 -5.95 27.95
N LYS A 969 -41.45 -5.27 29.05
CA LYS A 969 -40.08 -5.13 29.56
C LYS A 969 -39.94 -5.99 30.80
N ILE A 970 -39.12 -7.01 30.74
CA ILE A 970 -38.97 -8.02 31.78
C ILE A 970 -37.50 -8.09 32.17
N THR A 971 -37.23 -8.11 33.47
CA THR A 971 -35.92 -8.45 34.02
C THR A 971 -36.02 -9.86 34.61
N PRO A 972 -35.74 -10.91 33.83
CA PRO A 972 -35.94 -12.29 34.27
C PRO A 972 -34.97 -12.70 35.37
N ASN A 973 -35.49 -13.42 36.37
CA ASN A 973 -34.68 -14.22 37.30
C ASN A 973 -34.98 -15.72 37.20
N ASP A 974 -36.02 -16.11 36.46
CA ASP A 974 -36.41 -17.49 36.19
C ASP A 974 -36.85 -17.63 34.73
N ASP A 975 -36.98 -18.87 34.26
CA ASP A 975 -37.41 -19.20 32.90
C ASP A 975 -38.75 -18.53 32.53
N ILE A 976 -38.83 -18.04 31.29
CA ILE A 976 -40.00 -17.35 30.75
C ILE A 976 -40.73 -18.28 29.77
N GLU A 977 -42.05 -18.33 29.85
CA GLU A 977 -42.93 -18.89 28.83
C GLU A 977 -43.99 -17.84 28.43
N LEU A 978 -44.05 -17.50 27.13
CA LEU A 978 -44.97 -16.49 26.61
C LEU A 978 -45.56 -16.90 25.27
N THR A 979 -46.89 -16.80 25.16
CA THR A 979 -47.65 -17.01 23.92
C THR A 979 -48.40 -15.73 23.53
N ALA A 980 -48.08 -15.16 22.37
CA ALA A 980 -48.85 -14.05 21.82
C ALA A 980 -50.12 -14.53 21.10
N ILE A 981 -51.27 -13.94 21.45
CA ILE A 981 -52.54 -14.19 20.79
C ILE A 981 -52.86 -13.05 19.83
N PHE A 982 -53.03 -13.39 18.55
CA PHE A 982 -53.44 -12.47 17.48
C PHE A 982 -54.85 -12.81 16.99
N ILE A 983 -55.68 -11.78 16.85
CA ILE A 983 -57.05 -11.88 16.33
C ILE A 983 -57.19 -11.02 15.08
N ARG A 984 -58.22 -11.28 14.28
CA ARG A 984 -58.50 -10.47 13.09
C ARG A 984 -58.80 -9.03 13.52
N ALA A 985 -58.22 -8.05 12.82
CA ALA A 985 -58.62 -6.66 13.02
C ALA A 985 -60.05 -6.50 12.48
N GLU A 986 -60.95 -5.96 13.31
CA GLU A 986 -62.27 -5.52 12.83
C GLU A 986 -62.06 -4.18 12.12
N ASN A 987 -62.69 -4.03 10.95
CA ASN A 987 -62.56 -2.85 10.08
C ASN A 987 -62.95 -1.54 10.78
#